data_AF-A0A1G7DED8-F1
#
_entry.id   AF-A0A1G7DED8-F1
#
_cell.length_a   1.000
_cell.length_b   1.000
_cell.length_c   1.000
_cell.angle_alpha   90.00
_cell.angle_beta   90.00
_cell.angle_gamma   90.00
#
_symmetry.space_group_name_H-M   'P 1'
#
loop_
_entity.id
_entity.type
_entity.pdbx_description
1 polymer ?
#
loop_
_entity_poly.entity_id
_entity_poly.type
_entity_poly.pdbx_seq_one_letter_code
_entity_poly.pdbx_strand_id
1 'polypeptide(L)'
;MKKRLVTLLAGLLTVLSMGFGLAQFSDVPAGHWAKEAVEALAAKGIIVGFPDGTYRGNENLTRYQAALIIYRLLQQIEEELKAKGTSPTMEAMSSEDLEALKNAVQELAAELAALGVRVSALEDSAATKDDIARLEAMIAELKAQPAPEPGMDQAALQDLMDRVEAASIAADTALAQAQQLAEQLDALAQDVEGVKGDVAALSTQVEANAQAIQALNELAVLLNQDVLALQDRVTALEKGLADLQGVDFEQFASKEDVAAVQDFAAALRSDLVGLSDKVSNLERTVATLQRNAFTISGSLSLGYSVYRAWGPDASAAGPGTANTFDIDRLFSSKFSTEDGDGDGSVGDEADLGKNTEGVTNATLSVNFSTGKLDAASDPGKLNSYPGLVQFSLRATLTNPGKYDPSTGAPTYPINLTLDEFSSTLAVAKDQTLSFSFGRSVRSKFTEYVFDNDYNSRGHGFVATFKPGLLGATLTGVYGSKGANNGDFTYFRGARLALSPAEGFTLGGSFVQEGLDANQGTITPTFPTPTTVYGVDASVKLGPVGLAGEYFNSDAAPNANGYYVKADVALGSISVAGNYRNIGAGVTGANMLSGDATSTLDQGGWGGVDSSGNVINGAPFRSNRQGFGVSASAGLGPITVKGYYDSSTILANETISNSYGAFSYSANDQLVAYGGQADLAFSGFALSGFYRIAQLNGATTRYILTEKPVDAVYASEYGAKLAHDGASKDALVPKLNLTAAYTQKYDNATSGFTTQDIAVYGSYELALGPLTLKPMGRYHTQDAAAASTSSDYTTVKYGVAASIALDLPFKPSLSGEYYARSTQVTSANSGSSATGTISESKYAVGLKLGEFLFKNSSVEAKYASYTGSGLNAPILLGVADAASSTTSDYLYNNAVSSVGSNQGSVTGWYFTWTYWDLTFAYVEADVNNNGNQTHGQAFKISYTVKF
;
A
#
# COMPACT_ATOMS: atom_id res chain seq x y z
N MET A 1 -21.29 -20.22 2.65
CA MET A 1 -20.72 -18.92 3.09
C MET A 1 -21.73 -17.96 3.75
N LYS A 2 -23.02 -17.96 3.38
CA LYS A 2 -24.04 -17.03 3.94
C LYS A 2 -24.34 -17.16 5.45
N LYS A 3 -24.31 -18.37 6.03
CA LYS A 3 -24.57 -18.56 7.48
C LYS A 3 -23.42 -18.05 8.36
N ARG A 4 -22.15 -18.32 8.00
CA ARG A 4 -20.95 -17.82 8.71
C ARG A 4 -20.82 -16.29 8.68
N LEU A 5 -21.27 -15.65 7.60
CA LEU A 5 -21.31 -14.19 7.45
C LEU A 5 -22.35 -13.54 8.38
N VAL A 6 -23.55 -14.14 8.51
CA VAL A 6 -24.57 -13.68 9.45
C VAL A 6 -24.18 -14.01 10.90
N THR A 7 -23.43 -15.09 11.16
CA THR A 7 -22.87 -15.38 12.50
C THR A 7 -21.73 -14.44 12.90
N LEU A 8 -20.93 -13.96 11.93
CA LEU A 8 -19.89 -12.95 12.17
C LEU A 8 -20.48 -11.54 12.35
N LEU A 9 -21.54 -11.19 11.60
CA LEU A 9 -22.24 -9.90 11.75
C LEU A 9 -23.08 -9.85 13.05
N ALA A 10 -23.75 -10.95 13.40
CA ALA A 10 -24.39 -11.11 14.72
C ALA A 10 -23.33 -11.17 15.84
N GLY A 11 -22.17 -11.79 15.56
CA GLY A 11 -20.98 -11.81 16.41
C GLY A 11 -20.45 -10.41 16.74
N LEU A 12 -20.33 -9.55 15.73
CA LEU A 12 -19.90 -8.16 15.85
C LEU A 12 -20.92 -7.30 16.63
N LEU A 13 -22.22 -7.56 16.45
CA LEU A 13 -23.29 -6.93 17.23
C LEU A 13 -23.33 -7.44 18.69
N THR A 14 -22.96 -8.70 18.93
CA THR A 14 -22.84 -9.27 20.28
C THR A 14 -21.59 -8.85 21.04
N VAL A 15 -20.44 -8.63 20.38
CA VAL A 15 -19.24 -8.08 21.06
C VAL A 15 -19.48 -6.65 21.55
N LEU A 16 -20.34 -5.90 20.85
CA LEU A 16 -20.86 -4.61 21.31
C LEU A 16 -21.87 -4.72 22.48
N SER A 17 -22.30 -5.92 22.87
CA SER A 17 -23.30 -6.15 23.92
C SER A 17 -22.93 -7.20 24.98
N MET A 18 -21.67 -7.68 25.04
CA MET A 18 -21.25 -8.69 26.02
C MET A 18 -21.01 -8.09 27.40
N GLY A 19 -22.13 -7.87 28.09
CA GLY A 19 -22.25 -7.94 29.52
C GLY A 19 -23.34 -8.94 29.93
N PHE A 20 -23.44 -10.14 29.34
CA PHE A 20 -24.37 -11.19 29.81
C PHE A 20 -23.81 -12.61 29.56
N GLY A 21 -24.02 -13.51 30.53
CA GLY A 21 -23.32 -14.77 30.72
C GLY A 21 -23.86 -16.02 30.00
N LEU A 22 -23.22 -17.15 30.35
CA LEU A 22 -23.33 -18.51 29.80
C LEU A 22 -24.77 -19.00 29.53
N ALA A 23 -24.97 -19.63 28.38
CA ALA A 23 -26.25 -20.12 27.88
C ALA A 23 -26.86 -21.23 28.76
N GLN A 24 -27.98 -20.91 29.40
CA GLN A 24 -28.96 -21.86 29.94
C GLN A 24 -30.13 -21.95 28.96
N PHE A 25 -30.57 -23.16 28.59
CA PHE A 25 -31.85 -23.31 27.91
C PHE A 25 -32.95 -22.80 28.84
N SER A 26 -33.78 -21.88 28.36
CA SER A 26 -34.73 -21.12 29.20
C SER A 26 -35.84 -22.00 29.80
N ASP A 27 -36.04 -23.19 29.26
CA ASP A 27 -37.06 -24.17 29.62
C ASP A 27 -36.52 -25.42 30.32
N VAL A 28 -35.24 -25.42 30.76
CA VAL A 28 -34.64 -26.49 31.56
C VAL A 28 -34.29 -25.96 32.96
N PRO A 29 -35.18 -26.12 33.97
CA PRO A 29 -35.00 -25.54 35.29
C PRO A 29 -33.77 -26.07 36.05
N ALA A 30 -33.18 -25.22 36.90
CA ALA A 30 -32.11 -25.62 37.81
C ALA A 30 -32.61 -26.67 38.81
N GLY A 31 -32.20 -27.94 38.61
CA GLY A 31 -32.64 -29.10 39.39
C GLY A 31 -33.43 -30.14 38.60
N HIS A 32 -33.69 -29.92 37.31
CA HIS A 32 -34.28 -30.93 36.44
C HIS A 32 -33.32 -32.11 36.23
N TRP A 33 -33.80 -33.35 36.36
CA TRP A 33 -32.97 -34.56 36.29
C TRP A 33 -32.17 -34.68 34.98
N ALA A 34 -32.72 -34.19 33.87
CA ALA A 34 -32.08 -34.22 32.56
C ALA A 34 -31.07 -33.07 32.34
N LYS A 35 -30.99 -32.08 33.24
CA LYS A 35 -30.22 -30.85 33.02
C LYS A 35 -28.75 -31.14 32.73
N GLU A 36 -28.10 -31.94 33.59
CA GLU A 36 -26.67 -32.24 33.45
C GLU A 36 -26.38 -32.98 32.13
N ALA A 37 -27.25 -33.90 31.74
CA ALA A 37 -27.12 -34.63 30.48
C ALA A 37 -27.33 -33.72 29.25
N VAL A 38 -28.34 -32.84 29.29
CA VAL A 38 -28.63 -31.89 28.20
C VAL A 38 -27.52 -30.86 28.06
N GLU A 39 -27.01 -30.31 29.17
CA GLU A 39 -25.89 -29.37 29.17
C GLU A 39 -24.61 -30.04 28.67
N ALA A 40 -24.35 -31.31 29.04
CA ALA A 40 -23.19 -32.05 28.54
C ALA A 40 -23.26 -32.31 27.03
N LEU A 41 -24.43 -32.70 26.51
CA LEU A 41 -24.64 -32.90 25.07
C LEU A 41 -24.63 -31.59 24.29
N ALA A 42 -25.09 -30.48 24.90
CA ALA A 42 -25.03 -29.16 24.30
C ALA A 42 -23.63 -28.57 24.27
N ALA A 43 -22.84 -28.78 25.32
CA ALA A 43 -21.42 -28.42 25.36
C ALA A 43 -20.60 -29.16 24.30
N LYS A 44 -21.01 -30.39 23.95
CA LYS A 44 -20.43 -31.19 22.87
C LYS A 44 -20.99 -30.86 21.47
N GLY A 45 -21.94 -29.94 21.36
CA GLY A 45 -22.55 -29.53 20.09
C GLY A 45 -23.46 -30.58 19.45
N ILE A 46 -23.74 -31.70 20.13
CA ILE A 46 -24.64 -32.76 19.66
C ILE A 46 -26.08 -32.22 19.66
N ILE A 47 -26.46 -31.52 20.73
CA ILE A 47 -27.76 -30.85 20.90
C ILE A 47 -27.55 -29.34 20.86
N VAL A 48 -28.36 -28.60 20.09
CA VAL A 48 -28.19 -27.14 19.92
C VAL A 48 -29.43 -26.35 20.39
N GLY A 49 -30.54 -27.04 20.68
CA GLY A 49 -31.82 -26.42 21.01
C GLY A 49 -32.50 -25.74 19.81
N PHE A 50 -33.56 -25.00 20.08
CA PHE A 50 -34.33 -24.26 19.10
C PHE A 50 -33.86 -22.80 19.01
N PRO A 51 -34.13 -22.09 17.89
CA PRO A 51 -33.68 -20.69 17.70
C PRO A 51 -34.18 -19.70 18.76
N ASP A 52 -35.23 -20.04 19.50
CA ASP A 52 -35.80 -19.26 20.61
C ASP A 52 -35.08 -19.52 21.96
N GLY A 53 -34.03 -20.34 21.97
CA GLY A 53 -33.23 -20.65 23.16
C GLY A 53 -33.83 -21.74 24.06
N THR A 54 -34.80 -22.51 23.56
CA THR A 54 -35.43 -23.62 24.30
C THR A 54 -34.88 -24.99 23.90
N TYR A 55 -34.98 -25.99 24.79
CA TYR A 55 -34.65 -27.40 24.54
C TYR A 55 -35.87 -28.20 24.08
N ARG A 56 -37.07 -27.84 24.57
CA ARG A 56 -38.38 -28.47 24.34
C ARG A 56 -38.40 -29.97 24.63
N GLY A 57 -37.83 -30.37 25.76
CA GLY A 57 -37.68 -31.80 26.13
C GLY A 57 -38.98 -32.59 26.33
N ASN A 58 -40.16 -31.94 26.31
CA ASN A 58 -41.47 -32.59 26.37
C ASN A 58 -42.12 -32.77 24.99
N GLU A 59 -41.52 -32.26 23.91
CA GLU A 59 -42.02 -32.47 22.54
C GLU A 59 -41.51 -33.78 21.97
N ASN A 60 -42.33 -34.43 21.13
CA ASN A 60 -41.91 -35.63 20.44
C ASN A 60 -40.79 -35.30 19.45
N LEU A 61 -39.67 -36.02 19.55
CA LEU A 61 -38.55 -35.87 18.64
C LEU A 61 -38.97 -36.32 17.22
N THR A 62 -38.87 -35.41 16.25
CA THR A 62 -39.12 -35.77 14.85
C THR A 62 -38.00 -36.65 14.31
N ARG A 63 -38.31 -37.50 13.32
CA ARG A 63 -37.32 -38.38 12.68
C ARG A 63 -36.13 -37.60 12.09
N TYR A 64 -36.37 -36.39 11.56
CA TYR A 64 -35.33 -35.49 11.07
C TYR A 64 -34.43 -34.95 12.18
N GLN A 65 -35.00 -34.59 13.34
CA GLN A 65 -34.21 -34.14 14.48
C GLN A 65 -33.38 -35.29 15.08
N ALA A 66 -33.94 -36.51 15.13
CA ALA A 66 -33.19 -37.70 15.54
C ALA A 66 -32.02 -37.99 14.61
N ALA A 67 -32.22 -37.93 13.29
CA ALA A 67 -31.17 -38.10 12.29
C ALA A 67 -30.02 -37.11 12.45
N LEU A 68 -30.35 -35.84 12.73
CA LEU A 68 -29.35 -34.79 12.91
C LEU A 68 -28.51 -34.99 14.18
N ILE A 69 -29.13 -35.45 15.26
CA ILE A 69 -28.44 -35.79 16.51
C ILE A 69 -27.49 -36.97 16.28
N ILE A 70 -27.95 -38.02 15.60
CA ILE A 70 -27.15 -39.20 15.25
C ILE A 70 -25.97 -38.83 14.36
N TYR A 71 -26.21 -38.00 13.33
CA TYR A 71 -25.17 -37.53 12.42
C TYR A 71 -24.04 -36.79 13.16
N ARG A 72 -24.40 -35.89 14.08
CA ARG A 72 -23.42 -35.12 14.86
C ARG A 72 -22.64 -36.00 15.84
N LEU A 73 -23.31 -36.98 16.45
CA LEU A 73 -22.65 -37.97 17.29
C LEU A 73 -21.62 -38.77 16.49
N LEU A 74 -21.97 -39.22 15.28
CA LEU A 74 -21.06 -39.95 14.39
C LEU A 74 -19.86 -39.11 13.94
N GLN A 75 -20.07 -37.83 13.62
CA GLN A 75 -18.96 -36.93 13.30
C GLN A 75 -17.99 -36.75 14.48
N GLN A 76 -18.51 -36.62 15.71
CA GLN A 76 -17.64 -36.51 16.88
C GLN A 76 -16.81 -37.79 17.10
N ILE A 77 -17.41 -38.96 16.91
CA ILE A 77 -16.71 -40.25 17.00
C ILE A 77 -15.62 -40.35 15.92
N GLU A 78 -15.90 -39.91 14.69
CA GLU A 78 -14.93 -39.90 13.59
C GLU A 78 -13.75 -38.96 13.87
N GLU A 79 -14.00 -37.77 14.41
CA GLU A 79 -12.97 -36.82 14.82
C GLU A 79 -12.10 -37.37 15.95
N GLU A 80 -12.71 -38.04 16.94
CA GLU A 80 -11.97 -38.71 18.02
C GLU A 80 -11.05 -39.82 17.48
N LEU A 81 -11.55 -40.65 16.57
CA LEU A 81 -10.77 -41.72 15.92
C LEU A 81 -9.62 -41.16 15.09
N LYS A 82 -9.86 -40.10 14.31
CA LYS A 82 -8.82 -39.42 13.51
C LYS A 82 -7.74 -38.77 14.37
N ALA A 83 -8.12 -38.20 15.51
CA ALA A 83 -7.19 -37.47 16.37
C ALA A 83 -6.36 -38.37 17.30
N LYS A 84 -6.91 -39.50 17.78
CA LYS A 84 -6.30 -40.31 18.85
C LYS A 84 -6.18 -41.81 18.56
N GLY A 85 -6.70 -42.29 17.44
CA GLY A 85 -6.65 -43.71 17.06
C GLY A 85 -7.61 -44.63 17.84
N THR A 86 -8.22 -44.14 18.93
CA THR A 86 -9.32 -44.78 19.68
C THR A 86 -10.39 -43.74 20.01
N SER A 87 -11.65 -44.16 20.15
CA SER A 87 -12.76 -43.27 20.55
C SER A 87 -13.29 -43.65 21.93
N PRO A 88 -13.05 -42.82 22.96
CA PRO A 88 -13.64 -43.02 24.28
C PRO A 88 -15.18 -43.04 24.24
N THR A 89 -15.78 -42.29 23.31
CA THR A 89 -17.23 -42.27 23.09
C THR A 89 -17.73 -43.63 22.57
N MET A 90 -16.97 -44.28 21.68
CA MET A 90 -17.29 -45.63 21.20
C MET A 90 -16.99 -46.72 22.23
N GLU A 91 -15.92 -46.58 23.03
CA GLU A 91 -15.56 -47.52 24.11
C GLU A 91 -16.56 -47.49 25.29
N ALA A 92 -17.20 -46.35 25.52
CA ALA A 92 -18.21 -46.19 26.56
C ALA A 92 -19.62 -46.67 26.15
N MET A 93 -19.84 -46.97 24.87
CA MET A 93 -21.11 -47.50 24.36
C MET A 93 -21.14 -49.02 24.48
N SER A 94 -22.28 -49.57 24.91
CA SER A 94 -22.45 -51.02 24.91
C SER A 94 -22.55 -51.55 23.48
N SER A 95 -22.24 -52.83 23.28
CA SER A 95 -22.37 -53.50 21.99
C SER A 95 -23.81 -53.43 21.45
N GLU A 96 -24.79 -53.40 22.35
CA GLU A 96 -26.22 -53.30 22.06
C GLU A 96 -26.60 -51.90 21.55
N ASP A 97 -26.02 -50.84 22.12
CA ASP A 97 -26.22 -49.45 21.67
C ASP A 97 -25.63 -49.18 20.28
N LEU A 98 -24.47 -49.80 20.01
CA LEU A 98 -23.79 -49.72 18.72
C LEU A 98 -24.58 -50.41 17.61
N GLU A 99 -25.20 -51.55 17.93
CA GLU A 99 -26.07 -52.29 17.01
C GLU A 99 -27.40 -51.54 16.76
N ALA A 100 -27.98 -50.94 17.81
CA ALA A 100 -29.14 -50.07 17.67
C ALA A 100 -28.86 -48.83 16.80
N LEU A 101 -27.70 -48.19 16.98
CA LEU A 101 -27.25 -47.07 16.15
C LEU A 101 -27.08 -47.47 14.69
N LYS A 102 -26.49 -48.64 14.43
CA LYS A 102 -26.30 -49.19 13.08
C LYS A 102 -27.65 -49.47 12.40
N ASN A 103 -28.60 -50.05 13.12
CA ASN A 103 -29.93 -50.33 12.61
C ASN A 103 -30.69 -49.03 12.29
N ALA A 104 -30.60 -48.02 13.16
CA ALA A 104 -31.21 -46.71 12.93
C ALA A 104 -30.65 -46.01 11.69
N VAL A 105 -29.32 -46.08 11.46
CA VAL A 105 -28.68 -45.52 10.27
C VAL A 105 -29.11 -46.26 9.00
N GLN A 106 -29.22 -47.60 9.05
CA GLN A 106 -29.69 -48.41 7.91
C GLN A 106 -31.16 -48.15 7.57
N GLU A 107 -32.03 -47.97 8.56
CA GLU A 107 -33.44 -47.63 8.36
C GLU A 107 -33.59 -46.22 7.74
N LEU A 108 -32.80 -45.25 8.22
CA LEU A 108 -32.82 -43.89 7.68
C LEU A 108 -32.32 -43.83 6.23
N ALA A 109 -31.32 -44.63 5.89
CA ALA A 109 -30.80 -44.76 4.52
C ALA A 109 -31.83 -45.38 3.56
N ALA A 110 -32.59 -46.39 4.02
CA ALA A 110 -33.65 -47.01 3.25
C ALA A 110 -34.83 -46.04 2.98
N GLU A 111 -35.16 -45.18 3.94
CA GLU A 111 -36.19 -44.15 3.74
C GLU A 111 -35.74 -43.03 2.81
N LEU A 112 -34.47 -42.62 2.85
CA LEU A 112 -33.93 -41.63 1.93
C LEU A 112 -33.97 -42.14 0.47
N ALA A 113 -33.66 -43.42 0.26
CA ALA A 113 -33.77 -44.07 -1.04
C ALA A 113 -35.23 -44.14 -1.53
N ALA A 114 -36.18 -44.41 -0.63
CA ALA A 114 -37.62 -44.40 -0.95
C ALA A 114 -38.17 -43.00 -1.26
N LEU A 115 -37.62 -41.94 -0.65
CA LEU A 115 -37.98 -40.55 -0.92
C LEU A 115 -37.47 -40.10 -2.30
N GLY A 116 -36.25 -40.52 -2.69
CA GLY A 116 -35.70 -40.28 -4.03
C GLY A 116 -36.56 -40.88 -5.16
N VAL A 117 -37.15 -42.06 -4.94
CA VAL A 117 -38.09 -42.70 -5.89
C VAL A 117 -39.42 -41.93 -6.00
N ARG A 118 -39.90 -41.30 -4.91
CA ARG A 118 -41.13 -40.50 -4.92
C ARG A 118 -40.97 -39.11 -5.55
N VAL A 119 -39.79 -38.51 -5.45
CA VAL A 119 -39.47 -37.21 -6.08
C VAL A 119 -39.33 -37.37 -7.59
N SER A 120 -38.67 -38.44 -8.06
CA SER A 120 -38.58 -38.75 -9.50
C SER A 120 -39.95 -39.01 -10.13
N ALA A 121 -40.89 -39.64 -9.40
CA ALA A 121 -42.28 -39.81 -9.87
C ALA A 121 -43.12 -38.51 -9.84
N LEU A 122 -42.74 -37.52 -9.02
CA LEU A 122 -43.37 -36.19 -9.00
C LEU A 122 -42.82 -35.29 -10.12
N GLU A 123 -41.55 -35.45 -10.48
CA GLU A 123 -40.90 -34.78 -11.61
C GLU A 123 -41.47 -35.25 -12.96
N ASP A 124 -41.79 -36.54 -13.10
CA ASP A 124 -42.45 -37.08 -14.29
C ASP A 124 -43.95 -36.71 -14.39
N SER A 125 -44.59 -36.32 -13.28
CA SER A 125 -46.01 -35.92 -13.23
C SER A 125 -46.22 -34.40 -13.32
N ALA A 126 -45.18 -33.58 -13.10
CA ALA A 126 -45.27 -32.14 -13.22
C ALA A 126 -44.97 -31.74 -14.67
N ALA A 127 -46.00 -31.75 -15.51
CA ALA A 127 -45.95 -31.16 -16.83
C ALA A 127 -45.41 -29.72 -16.76
N THR A 128 -44.33 -29.52 -17.50
CA THR A 128 -43.40 -28.40 -17.46
C THR A 128 -43.68 -27.45 -18.63
N LYS A 129 -43.49 -26.15 -18.42
CA LYS A 129 -43.32 -25.07 -19.44
C LYS A 129 -44.46 -24.82 -20.44
N ASP A 130 -45.13 -25.83 -20.98
CA ASP A 130 -46.18 -25.69 -21.98
C ASP A 130 -47.47 -25.09 -21.40
N ASP A 131 -47.81 -25.41 -20.14
CA ASP A 131 -48.99 -24.85 -19.48
C ASP A 131 -48.83 -23.36 -19.14
N ILE A 132 -47.60 -22.90 -18.89
CA ILE A 132 -47.30 -21.47 -18.65
C ILE A 132 -47.34 -20.69 -19.97
N ALA A 133 -46.77 -21.23 -21.05
CA ALA A 133 -46.86 -20.62 -22.38
C ALA A 133 -48.33 -20.54 -22.87
N ARG A 134 -49.17 -21.51 -22.50
CA ARG A 134 -50.61 -21.49 -22.79
C ARG A 134 -51.36 -20.40 -22.01
N LEU A 135 -51.02 -20.20 -20.73
CA LEU A 135 -51.62 -19.16 -19.89
C LEU A 135 -51.21 -17.75 -20.35
N GLU A 136 -49.95 -17.53 -20.73
CA GLU A 136 -49.49 -16.26 -21.30
C GLU A 136 -50.16 -15.95 -22.65
N ALA A 137 -50.35 -16.95 -23.51
CA ALA A 137 -51.07 -16.80 -24.77
C ALA A 137 -52.56 -16.43 -24.54
N MET A 138 -53.23 -17.04 -23.56
CA MET A 138 -54.63 -16.73 -23.22
C MET A 138 -54.79 -15.32 -22.63
N ILE A 139 -53.81 -14.84 -21.84
CA ILE A 139 -53.80 -13.48 -21.30
C ILE A 139 -53.55 -12.43 -22.40
N ALA A 140 -52.69 -12.74 -23.38
CA ALA A 140 -52.46 -11.87 -24.53
C ALA A 140 -53.71 -11.77 -25.44
N GLU A 141 -54.46 -12.86 -25.59
CA GLU A 141 -55.72 -12.89 -26.35
C GLU A 141 -56.84 -12.09 -25.66
N LEU A 142 -56.93 -12.13 -24.33
CA LEU A 142 -57.88 -11.33 -23.54
C LEU A 142 -57.58 -9.82 -23.58
N LYS A 143 -56.30 -9.41 -23.68
CA LYS A 143 -55.92 -8.00 -23.83
C LYS A 143 -56.18 -7.42 -25.22
N ALA A 144 -56.39 -8.27 -26.24
CA ALA A 144 -56.56 -7.85 -27.63
C ALA A 144 -58.02 -7.67 -28.07
N GLN A 145 -59.01 -7.92 -27.20
CA GLN A 145 -60.42 -7.72 -27.54
C GLN A 145 -60.80 -6.22 -27.58
N PRO A 146 -61.48 -5.73 -28.63
CA PRO A 146 -61.91 -4.34 -28.73
C PRO A 146 -63.01 -4.03 -27.72
N ALA A 147 -62.92 -2.85 -27.09
CA ALA A 147 -63.79 -2.38 -26.03
C ALA A 147 -65.29 -2.50 -26.36
N PRO A 148 -66.15 -2.93 -25.41
CA PRO A 148 -67.58 -2.95 -25.61
C PRO A 148 -68.18 -1.53 -25.57
N GLU A 149 -69.25 -1.36 -26.34
CA GLU A 149 -70.08 -0.17 -26.51
C GLU A 149 -70.64 0.43 -25.20
N PRO A 150 -71.07 1.72 -25.23
CA PRO A 150 -71.13 2.58 -24.05
C PRO A 150 -72.31 2.25 -23.14
N GLY A 151 -72.02 1.88 -21.89
CA GLY A 151 -73.03 1.72 -20.85
C GLY A 151 -72.67 0.88 -19.62
N MET A 152 -71.42 0.44 -19.42
CA MET A 152 -71.03 -0.34 -18.23
C MET A 152 -70.02 0.37 -17.33
N ASP A 153 -70.21 0.14 -16.03
CA ASP A 153 -69.60 0.80 -14.88
C ASP A 153 -68.06 0.72 -14.87
N GLN A 154 -67.42 1.89 -14.86
CA GLN A 154 -65.97 2.07 -14.93
C GLN A 154 -65.24 1.44 -13.73
N ALA A 155 -65.94 1.23 -12.61
CA ALA A 155 -65.42 0.55 -11.43
C ALA A 155 -65.22 -0.96 -11.63
N ALA A 156 -66.09 -1.62 -12.41
CA ALA A 156 -65.98 -3.06 -12.69
C ALA A 156 -64.79 -3.37 -13.61
N LEU A 157 -64.44 -2.44 -14.51
CA LEU A 157 -63.29 -2.58 -15.39
C LEU A 157 -61.97 -2.41 -14.62
N GLN A 158 -61.93 -1.49 -13.65
CA GLN A 158 -60.77 -1.30 -12.77
C GLN A 158 -60.57 -2.51 -11.84
N ASP A 159 -61.63 -3.05 -11.24
CA ASP A 159 -61.54 -4.27 -10.40
C ASP A 159 -61.04 -5.49 -11.21
N LEU A 160 -61.42 -5.58 -12.50
CA LEU A 160 -60.90 -6.63 -13.38
C LEU A 160 -59.41 -6.45 -13.69
N MET A 161 -58.95 -5.21 -13.95
CA MET A 161 -57.53 -4.92 -14.18
C MET A 161 -56.69 -5.19 -12.93
N ASP A 162 -57.15 -4.76 -11.75
CA ASP A 162 -56.44 -4.97 -10.49
C ASP A 162 -56.34 -6.47 -10.15
N ARG A 163 -57.39 -7.26 -10.45
CA ARG A 163 -57.36 -8.73 -10.30
C ARG A 163 -56.42 -9.42 -11.28
N VAL A 164 -56.33 -8.94 -12.52
CA VAL A 164 -55.40 -9.48 -13.52
C VAL A 164 -53.95 -9.14 -13.16
N GLU A 165 -53.69 -7.94 -12.64
CA GLU A 165 -52.36 -7.54 -12.15
C GLU A 165 -51.96 -8.34 -10.90
N ALA A 166 -52.87 -8.53 -9.94
CA ALA A 166 -52.64 -9.38 -8.78
C ALA A 166 -52.37 -10.85 -9.18
N ALA A 167 -53.08 -11.37 -10.18
CA ALA A 167 -52.85 -12.70 -10.72
C ALA A 167 -51.49 -12.82 -11.46
N SER A 168 -51.06 -11.77 -12.16
CA SER A 168 -49.73 -11.69 -12.79
C SER A 168 -48.60 -11.70 -11.76
N ILE A 169 -48.72 -10.89 -10.70
CA ILE A 169 -47.72 -10.83 -9.62
C ILE A 169 -47.63 -12.17 -8.88
N ALA A 170 -48.76 -12.85 -8.68
CA ALA A 170 -48.79 -14.18 -8.09
C ALA A 170 -48.12 -15.24 -8.99
N ALA A 171 -48.31 -15.16 -10.30
CA ALA A 171 -47.65 -16.04 -11.27
C ALA A 171 -46.12 -15.80 -11.32
N ASP A 172 -45.67 -14.55 -11.31
CA ASP A 172 -44.25 -14.19 -11.27
C ASP A 172 -43.58 -14.65 -9.96
N THR A 173 -44.30 -14.53 -8.84
CA THR A 173 -43.83 -15.02 -7.53
C THR A 173 -43.72 -16.55 -7.52
N ALA A 174 -44.69 -17.26 -8.13
CA ALA A 174 -44.65 -18.71 -8.25
C ALA A 174 -43.51 -19.17 -9.19
N LEU A 175 -43.24 -18.44 -10.27
CA LEU A 175 -42.11 -18.71 -11.18
C LEU A 175 -40.77 -18.53 -10.48
N ALA A 176 -40.60 -17.46 -9.69
CA ALA A 176 -39.39 -17.22 -8.91
C ALA A 176 -39.16 -18.31 -7.85
N GLN A 177 -40.22 -18.78 -7.19
CA GLN A 177 -40.14 -19.89 -6.24
C GLN A 177 -39.79 -21.22 -6.93
N ALA A 178 -40.33 -21.48 -8.11
CA ALA A 178 -40.00 -22.67 -8.90
C ALA A 178 -38.55 -22.66 -9.40
N GLN A 179 -38.03 -21.50 -9.81
CA GLN A 179 -36.62 -21.34 -10.19
C GLN A 179 -35.68 -21.53 -8.99
N GLN A 180 -36.05 -21.00 -7.82
CA GLN A 180 -35.27 -21.19 -6.60
C GLN A 180 -35.25 -22.67 -6.17
N LEU A 181 -36.35 -23.39 -6.37
CA LEU A 181 -36.43 -24.82 -6.08
C LEU A 181 -35.60 -25.65 -7.07
N ALA A 182 -35.57 -25.26 -8.35
CA ALA A 182 -34.74 -25.89 -9.37
C ALA A 182 -33.23 -25.72 -9.09
N GLU A 183 -32.78 -24.54 -8.64
CA GLU A 183 -31.40 -24.33 -8.20
C GLU A 183 -31.04 -25.17 -6.96
N GLN A 184 -31.98 -25.33 -6.03
CA GLN A 184 -31.76 -26.19 -4.86
C GLN A 184 -31.66 -27.67 -5.23
N LEU A 185 -32.40 -28.08 -6.26
CA LEU A 185 -32.37 -29.45 -6.78
C LEU A 185 -31.08 -29.74 -7.55
N ASP A 186 -30.57 -28.78 -8.32
CA ASP A 186 -29.30 -28.89 -9.05
C ASP A 186 -28.10 -28.96 -8.09
N ALA A 187 -28.12 -28.14 -7.03
CA ALA A 187 -27.11 -28.22 -5.97
C ALA A 187 -27.13 -29.58 -5.25
N LEU A 188 -28.32 -30.14 -5.00
CA LEU A 188 -28.46 -31.45 -4.37
C LEU A 188 -28.02 -32.59 -5.30
N ALA A 189 -28.26 -32.48 -6.61
CA ALA A 189 -27.75 -33.41 -7.61
C ALA A 189 -26.21 -33.41 -7.64
N GLN A 190 -25.59 -32.23 -7.53
CA GLN A 190 -24.14 -32.08 -7.44
C GLN A 190 -23.55 -32.71 -6.17
N ASP A 191 -24.22 -32.55 -5.02
CA ASP A 191 -23.82 -33.19 -3.76
C ASP A 191 -23.93 -34.72 -3.85
N VAL A 192 -24.96 -35.26 -4.51
CA VAL A 192 -25.11 -36.71 -4.75
C VAL A 192 -24.01 -37.24 -5.67
N GLU A 193 -23.59 -36.47 -6.66
CA GLU A 193 -22.47 -36.83 -7.54
C GLU A 193 -21.14 -36.82 -6.77
N GLY A 194 -20.96 -35.90 -5.83
CA GLY A 194 -19.84 -35.88 -4.89
C GLY A 194 -19.81 -37.14 -4.00
N VAL A 195 -20.95 -37.50 -3.39
CA VAL A 195 -21.07 -38.71 -2.57
C VAL A 195 -20.82 -39.98 -3.39
N LYS A 196 -21.24 -40.01 -4.66
CA LYS A 196 -20.94 -41.12 -5.58
C LYS A 196 -19.43 -41.22 -5.87
N GLY A 197 -18.74 -40.09 -5.99
CA GLY A 197 -17.28 -40.01 -6.08
C GLY A 197 -16.59 -40.57 -4.83
N ASP A 198 -17.07 -40.19 -3.64
CA ASP A 198 -16.52 -40.67 -2.38
C ASP A 198 -16.74 -42.19 -2.20
N VAL A 199 -17.90 -42.70 -2.62
CA VAL A 199 -18.19 -44.15 -2.62
C VAL A 199 -17.31 -44.91 -3.61
N ALA A 200 -17.02 -44.35 -4.78
CA ALA A 200 -16.09 -44.95 -5.75
C ALA A 200 -14.65 -44.99 -5.22
N ALA A 201 -14.21 -43.93 -4.54
CA ALA A 201 -12.92 -43.88 -3.87
C ALA A 201 -12.83 -44.93 -2.76
N LEU A 202 -13.89 -45.08 -1.95
CA LEU A 202 -13.96 -46.08 -0.89
C LEU A 202 -13.95 -47.52 -1.44
N SER A 203 -14.65 -47.77 -2.55
CA SER A 203 -14.61 -49.06 -3.25
C SER A 203 -13.20 -49.40 -3.75
N THR A 204 -12.48 -48.41 -4.30
CA THR A 204 -11.09 -48.57 -4.75
C THR A 204 -10.16 -48.88 -3.57
N GLN A 205 -10.38 -48.22 -2.43
CA GLN A 205 -9.64 -48.47 -1.19
C GLN A 205 -9.89 -49.88 -0.65
N VAL A 206 -11.13 -50.37 -0.73
CA VAL A 206 -11.51 -51.73 -0.31
C VAL A 206 -10.89 -52.78 -1.23
N GLU A 207 -10.85 -52.56 -2.55
CA GLU A 207 -10.14 -53.45 -3.48
C GLU A 207 -8.64 -53.47 -3.23
N ALA A 208 -8.02 -52.31 -2.99
CA ALA A 208 -6.61 -52.23 -2.63
C ALA A 208 -6.30 -52.98 -1.32
N ASN A 209 -7.17 -52.86 -0.32
CA ASN A 209 -7.04 -53.60 0.93
C ASN A 209 -7.25 -55.12 0.74
N ALA A 210 -8.19 -55.53 -0.12
CA ALA A 210 -8.38 -56.94 -0.46
C ALA A 210 -7.15 -57.54 -1.16
N GLN A 211 -6.53 -56.79 -2.10
CA GLN A 211 -5.29 -57.18 -2.74
C GLN A 211 -4.12 -57.24 -1.76
N ALA A 212 -4.03 -56.29 -0.82
CA ALA A 212 -3.01 -56.30 0.24
C ALA A 212 -3.17 -57.53 1.17
N ILE A 213 -4.40 -57.92 1.49
CA ILE A 213 -4.69 -59.13 2.28
C ILE A 213 -4.34 -60.40 1.49
N GLN A 214 -4.60 -60.42 0.18
CA GLN A 214 -4.21 -61.55 -0.68
C GLN A 214 -2.69 -61.68 -0.80
N ALA A 215 -1.98 -60.55 -0.96
CA ALA A 215 -0.52 -60.51 -0.97
C ALA A 215 0.10 -60.93 0.38
N LEU A 216 -0.53 -60.57 1.51
CA LEU A 216 -0.13 -61.04 2.84
C LEU A 216 -0.33 -62.56 3.01
N ASN A 217 -1.40 -63.12 2.45
CA ASN A 217 -1.60 -64.57 2.43
C ASN A 217 -0.58 -65.29 1.51
N GLU A 218 -0.25 -64.72 0.36
CA GLU A 218 0.81 -65.26 -0.52
C GLU A 218 2.20 -65.17 0.14
N LEU A 219 2.48 -64.09 0.87
CA LEU A 219 3.70 -63.94 1.66
C LEU A 219 3.78 -64.97 2.80
N ALA A 220 2.67 -65.29 3.46
CA ALA A 220 2.62 -66.33 4.49
C ALA A 220 2.83 -67.75 3.91
N VAL A 221 2.42 -67.99 2.66
CA VAL A 221 2.69 -69.25 1.93
C VAL A 221 4.16 -69.33 1.48
N LEU A 222 4.73 -68.23 0.98
CA LEU A 222 6.14 -68.12 0.61
C LEU A 222 7.07 -68.26 1.83
N LEU A 223 6.72 -67.66 2.97
CA LEU A 223 7.50 -67.80 4.20
C LEU A 223 7.53 -69.25 4.70
N ASN A 224 6.43 -69.99 4.53
CA ASN A 224 6.40 -71.43 4.84
C ASN A 224 7.22 -72.27 3.83
N GLN A 225 7.26 -71.89 2.55
CA GLN A 225 8.15 -72.51 1.57
C GLN A 225 9.63 -72.20 1.83
N ASP A 226 9.96 -70.98 2.25
CA ASP A 226 11.33 -70.58 2.57
C ASP A 226 11.85 -71.29 3.82
N VAL A 227 11.01 -71.54 4.83
CA VAL A 227 11.38 -72.33 6.01
C VAL A 227 11.65 -73.79 5.65
N LEU A 228 10.86 -74.38 4.75
CA LEU A 228 11.10 -75.73 4.21
C LEU A 228 12.37 -75.78 3.34
N ALA A 229 12.58 -74.78 2.49
CA ALA A 229 13.79 -74.66 1.68
C ALA A 229 15.05 -74.41 2.53
N LEU A 230 14.93 -73.73 3.68
CA LEU A 230 16.04 -73.58 4.63
C LEU A 230 16.36 -74.90 5.33
N GLN A 231 15.35 -75.70 5.70
CA GLN A 231 15.56 -77.04 6.25
C GLN A 231 16.21 -77.99 5.23
N ASP A 232 15.80 -77.93 3.96
CA ASP A 232 16.43 -78.70 2.88
C ASP A 232 17.86 -78.24 2.60
N ARG A 233 18.13 -76.92 2.63
CA ARG A 233 19.47 -76.36 2.44
C ARG A 233 20.42 -76.67 3.60
N VAL A 234 19.92 -76.70 4.83
CA VAL A 234 20.70 -77.13 6.01
C VAL A 234 20.99 -78.63 5.93
N THR A 235 19.99 -79.44 5.54
CA THR A 235 20.18 -80.89 5.31
C THR A 235 21.15 -81.17 4.14
N ALA A 236 21.12 -80.35 3.08
CA ALA A 236 22.04 -80.43 1.95
C ALA A 236 23.45 -79.93 2.27
N LEU A 237 23.60 -78.93 3.16
CA LEU A 237 24.90 -78.47 3.66
C LEU A 237 25.52 -79.47 4.64
N GLU A 238 24.72 -80.10 5.50
CA GLU A 238 25.15 -81.19 6.38
C GLU A 238 25.56 -82.44 5.59
N LYS A 239 24.95 -82.67 4.42
CA LYS A 239 25.33 -83.73 3.47
C LYS A 239 26.50 -83.37 2.56
N GLY A 240 26.62 -82.11 2.13
CA GLY A 240 27.69 -81.61 1.26
C GLY A 240 29.03 -81.38 1.96
N LEU A 241 29.03 -81.20 3.29
CA LEU A 241 30.25 -81.15 4.10
C LEU A 241 30.88 -82.55 4.30
N ALA A 242 30.12 -83.63 4.08
CA ALA A 242 30.60 -85.01 4.13
C ALA A 242 31.27 -85.49 2.82
N ASP A 243 31.01 -84.83 1.68
CA ASP A 243 31.50 -85.22 0.35
C ASP A 243 32.67 -84.35 -0.18
N LEU A 244 33.30 -83.53 0.68
CA LEU A 244 34.56 -82.83 0.35
C LEU A 244 35.78 -83.77 0.31
N GLN A 245 35.58 -85.03 -0.08
CA GLN A 245 36.66 -85.91 -0.52
C GLN A 245 36.78 -85.84 -2.04
N GLY A 246 37.63 -84.90 -2.47
CA GLY A 246 38.37 -85.00 -3.72
C GLY A 246 37.63 -84.53 -4.96
N VAL A 247 37.83 -83.27 -5.36
CA VAL A 247 38.06 -82.95 -6.77
C VAL A 247 39.09 -81.82 -6.87
N ASP A 248 40.04 -82.06 -7.78
CA ASP A 248 41.19 -81.28 -8.19
C ASP A 248 40.79 -80.11 -9.11
N PHE A 249 41.40 -78.95 -8.88
CA PHE A 249 41.13 -77.67 -9.56
C PHE A 249 42.31 -77.22 -10.44
N GLU A 250 43.09 -78.15 -10.98
CA GLU A 250 43.94 -77.85 -12.13
C GLU A 250 43.09 -77.62 -13.37
N GLN A 251 42.64 -76.39 -13.55
CA GLN A 251 43.06 -75.59 -14.70
C GLN A 251 42.10 -74.41 -14.93
N PHE A 252 42.72 -73.23 -15.00
CA PHE A 252 42.21 -71.97 -15.53
C PHE A 252 41.52 -71.00 -14.56
N ALA A 253 42.28 -70.54 -13.55
CA ALA A 253 42.71 -69.15 -13.41
C ALA A 253 43.83 -69.13 -12.35
N SER A 254 45.05 -68.70 -12.69
CA SER A 254 46.18 -68.62 -11.74
C SER A 254 45.74 -67.87 -10.48
N LYS A 255 45.96 -68.45 -9.29
CA LYS A 255 45.64 -67.81 -7.99
C LYS A 255 46.16 -66.38 -7.88
N GLU A 256 47.22 -66.06 -8.61
CA GLU A 256 47.87 -64.75 -8.66
C GLU A 256 47.00 -63.67 -9.35
N ASP A 257 46.29 -63.99 -10.43
CA ASP A 257 45.47 -63.00 -11.16
C ASP A 257 44.16 -62.69 -10.42
N VAL A 258 43.55 -63.72 -9.78
CA VAL A 258 42.37 -63.52 -8.93
C VAL A 258 42.73 -62.74 -7.68
N ALA A 259 43.90 -63.00 -7.07
CA ALA A 259 44.40 -62.23 -5.95
C ALA A 259 44.69 -60.77 -6.34
N ALA A 260 45.32 -60.52 -7.50
CA ALA A 260 45.60 -59.17 -7.98
C ALA A 260 44.31 -58.36 -8.24
N VAL A 261 43.28 -58.97 -8.82
CA VAL A 261 41.97 -58.32 -9.02
C VAL A 261 41.25 -58.10 -7.69
N GLN A 262 41.36 -59.04 -6.74
CA GLN A 262 40.79 -58.88 -5.40
C GLN A 262 41.49 -57.77 -4.60
N ASP A 263 42.81 -57.66 -4.68
CA ASP A 263 43.59 -56.61 -4.02
C ASP A 263 43.31 -55.24 -4.63
N PHE A 264 43.22 -55.15 -5.96
CA PHE A 264 42.83 -53.90 -6.64
C PHE A 264 41.39 -53.50 -6.29
N ALA A 265 40.46 -54.46 -6.23
CA ALA A 265 39.09 -54.20 -5.81
C ALA A 265 38.97 -53.80 -4.32
N ALA A 266 39.86 -54.31 -3.46
CA ALA A 266 39.95 -53.92 -2.05
C ALA A 266 40.52 -52.50 -1.91
N ALA A 267 41.56 -52.15 -2.67
CA ALA A 267 42.13 -50.81 -2.70
C ALA A 267 41.12 -49.76 -3.20
N LEU A 268 40.40 -50.05 -4.31
CA LEU A 268 39.33 -49.18 -4.81
C LEU A 268 38.19 -48.99 -3.80
N ARG A 269 37.80 -50.04 -3.07
CA ARG A 269 36.81 -49.91 -1.99
C ARG A 269 37.31 -49.03 -0.86
N SER A 270 38.58 -49.18 -0.46
CA SER A 270 39.19 -48.34 0.57
C SER A 270 39.25 -46.87 0.13
N ASP A 271 39.65 -46.61 -1.11
CA ASP A 271 39.70 -45.24 -1.67
C ASP A 271 38.30 -44.63 -1.79
N LEU A 272 37.28 -45.41 -2.17
CA LEU A 272 35.89 -44.97 -2.24
C LEU A 272 35.33 -44.61 -0.86
N VAL A 273 35.61 -45.43 0.16
CA VAL A 273 35.23 -45.14 1.55
C VAL A 273 35.96 -43.88 2.05
N GLY A 274 37.26 -43.76 1.79
CA GLY A 274 38.03 -42.58 2.16
C GLY A 274 37.57 -41.30 1.45
N LEU A 275 37.09 -41.40 0.21
CA LEU A 275 36.47 -40.29 -0.51
C LEU A 275 35.10 -39.95 0.06
N SER A 276 34.26 -40.94 0.38
CA SER A 276 32.97 -40.75 1.03
C SER A 276 33.11 -40.03 2.36
N ASP A 277 34.06 -40.43 3.19
CA ASP A 277 34.35 -39.78 4.47
C ASP A 277 34.79 -38.33 4.28
N LYS A 278 35.64 -38.06 3.27
CA LYS A 278 36.05 -36.70 2.92
C LYS A 278 34.88 -35.85 2.42
N VAL A 279 34.00 -36.41 1.59
CA VAL A 279 32.81 -35.71 1.08
C VAL A 279 31.83 -35.43 2.21
N SER A 280 31.51 -36.39 3.07
CA SER A 280 30.65 -36.16 4.23
C SER A 280 31.25 -35.16 5.23
N ASN A 281 32.57 -35.16 5.41
CA ASN A 281 33.25 -34.15 6.20
C ASN A 281 33.16 -32.76 5.55
N LEU A 282 33.35 -32.67 4.23
CA LEU A 282 33.22 -31.43 3.48
C LEU A 282 31.78 -30.89 3.52
N GLU A 283 30.78 -31.75 3.31
CA GLU A 283 29.36 -31.40 3.44
C GLU A 283 29.03 -30.90 4.84
N ARG A 284 29.55 -31.55 5.89
CA ARG A 284 29.38 -31.08 7.27
C ARG A 284 30.03 -29.72 7.51
N THR A 285 31.22 -29.49 6.97
CA THR A 285 31.92 -28.20 7.05
C THR A 285 31.17 -27.12 6.27
N VAL A 286 30.73 -27.40 5.05
CA VAL A 286 29.94 -26.47 4.21
C VAL A 286 28.60 -26.15 4.86
N ALA A 287 27.88 -27.15 5.40
CA ALA A 287 26.65 -26.94 6.15
C ALA A 287 26.89 -26.09 7.42
N THR A 288 28.04 -26.24 8.07
CA THR A 288 28.41 -25.41 9.24
C THR A 288 28.76 -23.98 8.83
N LEU A 289 29.47 -23.78 7.74
CA LEU A 289 29.80 -22.46 7.20
C LEU A 289 28.56 -21.72 6.65
N GLN A 290 27.65 -22.43 5.98
CA GLN A 290 26.37 -21.88 5.52
C GLN A 290 25.43 -21.52 6.69
N ARG A 291 25.49 -22.26 7.80
CA ARG A 291 24.70 -21.97 9.02
C ARG A 291 25.24 -20.77 9.81
N ASN A 292 26.56 -20.60 9.87
CA ASN A 292 27.21 -19.54 10.65
C ASN A 292 27.60 -18.31 9.81
N ALA A 293 27.03 -18.13 8.63
CA ALA A 293 27.35 -17.00 7.77
C ALA A 293 26.87 -15.69 8.42
N PHE A 294 27.81 -14.90 8.93
CA PHE A 294 27.61 -13.49 9.22
C PHE A 294 27.90 -12.73 7.94
N THR A 295 26.89 -12.09 7.37
CA THR A 295 27.09 -11.18 6.25
C THR A 295 27.09 -9.76 6.81
N ILE A 296 28.25 -9.11 6.71
CA ILE A 296 28.36 -7.67 6.90
C ILE A 296 28.22 -7.07 5.51
N SER A 297 27.29 -6.13 5.36
CA SER A 297 27.12 -5.36 4.14
C SER A 297 26.84 -3.92 4.47
N GLY A 298 27.22 -2.99 3.62
CA GLY A 298 26.98 -1.58 3.92
C GLY A 298 27.56 -0.63 2.92
N SER A 299 27.61 0.63 3.31
CA SER A 299 28.29 1.66 2.54
C SER A 299 28.97 2.68 3.43
N LEU A 300 30.19 3.06 3.09
CA LEU A 300 30.84 4.25 3.60
C LEU A 300 30.84 5.30 2.48
N SER A 301 30.14 6.41 2.70
CA SER A 301 30.14 7.55 1.80
C SER A 301 30.93 8.69 2.43
N LEU A 302 31.94 9.19 1.73
CA LEU A 302 32.64 10.42 2.10
C LEU A 302 32.33 11.50 1.07
N GLY A 303 32.08 12.72 1.54
CA GLY A 303 31.88 13.91 0.74
C GLY A 303 32.69 15.07 1.33
N TYR A 304 33.40 15.79 0.48
CA TYR A 304 34.05 17.05 0.81
C TYR A 304 33.61 18.09 -0.20
N SER A 305 33.13 19.25 0.24
CA SER A 305 32.76 20.34 -0.65
C SER A 305 33.28 21.70 -0.16
N VAL A 306 33.63 22.57 -1.11
CA VAL A 306 34.00 23.97 -0.87
C VAL A 306 33.17 24.83 -1.81
N TYR A 307 32.67 25.94 -1.30
CA TYR A 307 31.96 26.94 -2.08
C TYR A 307 32.54 28.33 -1.79
N ARG A 308 32.75 29.12 -2.84
CA ARG A 308 33.24 30.51 -2.76
C ARG A 308 32.58 31.36 -3.82
N ALA A 309 32.06 32.52 -3.42
CA ALA A 309 31.64 33.57 -4.33
C ALA A 309 32.19 34.95 -3.96
N TRP A 310 32.36 35.79 -4.99
CA TRP A 310 32.85 37.16 -4.91
C TRP A 310 32.00 38.10 -5.76
N GLY A 311 31.69 39.28 -5.23
CA GLY A 311 30.87 40.29 -5.91
C GLY A 311 29.93 41.02 -4.97
N PRO A 312 29.22 42.05 -5.47
CA PRO A 312 28.24 42.82 -4.70
C PRO A 312 27.14 41.92 -4.10
N ASP A 313 26.67 40.91 -4.83
CA ASP A 313 25.62 40.00 -4.32
C ASP A 313 26.19 38.83 -3.50
N ALA A 314 27.52 38.63 -3.50
CA ALA A 314 28.19 37.64 -2.66
C ALA A 314 28.50 38.14 -1.22
N SER A 315 28.34 39.44 -0.96
CA SER A 315 28.74 40.10 0.30
C SER A 315 27.60 40.82 1.02
N ALA A 316 26.39 40.85 0.45
CA ALA A 316 25.21 41.49 1.04
C ALA A 316 24.60 40.75 2.26
N ALA A 317 25.23 39.66 2.69
CA ALA A 317 24.81 38.84 3.81
C ALA A 317 25.39 39.34 5.14
N GLY A 318 24.63 40.16 5.88
CA GLY A 318 24.78 40.23 7.34
C GLY A 318 24.36 38.89 7.98
N PRO A 319 24.49 38.71 9.30
CA PRO A 319 24.01 37.51 9.96
C PRO A 319 22.50 37.32 9.70
N GLY A 320 22.14 36.29 8.91
CA GLY A 320 20.76 35.93 8.59
C GLY A 320 20.20 36.51 7.27
N THR A 321 21.02 37.12 6.41
CA THR A 321 20.63 37.38 5.01
C THR A 321 21.38 36.44 4.06
N ALA A 322 20.64 35.81 3.16
CA ALA A 322 21.07 34.64 2.42
C ALA A 322 22.18 34.90 1.39
N ASN A 323 23.22 34.05 1.41
CA ASN A 323 24.17 33.91 0.30
C ASN A 323 23.48 33.14 -0.84
N THR A 324 22.59 33.81 -1.57
CA THR A 324 21.78 33.19 -2.62
C THR A 324 22.60 33.11 -3.91
N PHE A 325 23.16 31.94 -4.21
CA PHE A 325 23.87 31.72 -5.47
C PHE A 325 23.65 30.27 -5.91
N ASP A 326 22.54 30.06 -6.57
CA ASP A 326 22.15 28.74 -7.06
C ASP A 326 22.90 28.39 -8.36
N ILE A 327 24.03 27.71 -8.20
CA ILE A 327 24.83 27.18 -9.32
C ILE A 327 24.25 25.88 -9.89
N ASP A 328 23.34 25.22 -9.14
CA ASP A 328 22.76 23.93 -9.51
C ASP A 328 21.73 24.04 -10.63
N ARG A 329 21.18 25.24 -10.86
CA ARG A 329 20.29 25.50 -12.01
C ARG A 329 20.92 25.24 -13.36
N LEU A 330 22.25 25.30 -13.47
CA LEU A 330 22.90 25.08 -14.76
C LEU A 330 23.10 23.60 -15.09
N PHE A 331 23.10 22.70 -14.09
CA PHE A 331 23.60 21.34 -14.26
C PHE A 331 22.72 20.30 -13.56
N SER A 332 22.51 19.15 -14.20
CA SER A 332 21.67 18.08 -13.64
C SER A 332 22.26 17.40 -12.39
N SER A 333 23.55 17.55 -12.16
CA SER A 333 24.29 17.04 -11.00
C SER A 333 24.37 18.12 -9.93
N LYS A 334 23.61 17.94 -8.84
CA LYS A 334 23.46 18.94 -7.77
C LYS A 334 24.68 18.99 -6.83
N PHE A 335 25.18 20.19 -6.56
CA PHE A 335 26.19 20.45 -5.54
C PHE A 335 25.57 20.63 -4.15
N SER A 336 24.45 21.35 -4.03
CA SER A 336 23.72 21.54 -2.78
C SER A 336 22.85 20.35 -2.43
N THR A 337 22.40 20.29 -1.18
CA THR A 337 21.16 19.58 -0.86
C THR A 337 20.05 20.38 -1.56
N GLU A 338 19.17 19.69 -2.30
CA GLU A 338 17.88 20.29 -2.70
C GLU A 338 17.18 20.87 -1.47
N ASP A 339 16.35 21.90 -1.65
CA ASP A 339 15.39 22.50 -0.69
C ASP A 339 15.37 21.76 0.66
N GLY A 340 16.43 21.98 1.43
CA GLY A 340 16.85 21.13 2.53
C GLY A 340 16.07 21.42 3.79
N ASP A 341 15.43 22.59 3.83
CA ASP A 341 14.51 23.04 4.86
C ASP A 341 13.03 22.94 4.45
N GLY A 342 12.74 22.65 3.18
CA GLY A 342 11.39 22.46 2.68
C GLY A 342 10.62 23.78 2.64
N ASP A 343 11.26 24.86 2.21
CA ASP A 343 10.63 26.16 2.01
C ASP A 343 10.13 26.37 0.56
N GLY A 344 10.44 25.44 -0.34
CA GLY A 344 10.08 25.48 -1.77
C GLY A 344 11.05 26.28 -2.65
N SER A 345 12.09 26.86 -2.05
CA SER A 345 13.18 27.57 -2.72
C SER A 345 14.34 26.62 -2.99
N VAL A 346 15.05 26.84 -4.11
CA VAL A 346 16.31 26.15 -4.36
C VAL A 346 17.43 27.16 -4.32
N GLY A 347 18.43 26.90 -3.46
CA GLY A 347 19.67 27.67 -3.40
C GLY A 347 19.64 28.85 -2.42
N ASP A 348 19.05 28.63 -1.26
CA ASP A 348 19.05 29.57 -0.14
C ASP A 348 20.27 29.36 0.81
N GLU A 349 20.30 30.05 1.97
CA GLU A 349 21.40 29.95 2.95
C GLU A 349 21.48 28.57 3.62
N ALA A 350 20.34 27.89 3.77
CA ALA A 350 20.25 26.56 4.39
C ALA A 350 20.76 25.46 3.44
N ASP A 351 20.53 25.62 2.14
CA ASP A 351 20.87 24.63 1.09
C ASP A 351 22.34 24.58 0.70
N LEU A 352 22.95 25.75 0.47
CA LEU A 352 24.26 25.85 -0.19
C LEU A 352 25.42 25.94 0.79
N GLY A 353 25.13 26.19 2.07
CA GLY A 353 26.12 26.64 3.04
C GLY A 353 26.65 28.04 2.70
N LYS A 354 27.15 28.76 3.70
CA LYS A 354 27.74 30.10 3.49
C LYS A 354 28.96 30.03 2.54
N ASN A 355 29.66 31.13 2.31
CA ASN A 355 31.08 31.09 1.91
C ASN A 355 31.87 30.28 2.98
N THR A 356 31.77 28.95 2.92
CA THR A 356 32.22 28.01 3.94
C THR A 356 33.60 27.51 3.58
N GLU A 357 34.52 27.61 4.53
CA GLU A 357 35.78 26.90 4.47
C GLU A 357 35.52 25.39 4.64
N GLY A 358 35.32 24.68 3.52
CA GLY A 358 35.33 23.20 3.43
C GLY A 358 34.36 22.45 4.34
N VAL A 359 33.23 22.00 3.81
CA VAL A 359 32.32 21.08 4.52
C VAL A 359 32.75 19.64 4.26
N THR A 360 32.92 18.86 5.33
CA THR A 360 33.16 17.40 5.23
C THR A 360 31.98 16.65 5.82
N ASN A 361 31.37 15.79 5.01
CA ASN A 361 30.30 14.89 5.42
C ASN A 361 30.76 13.45 5.21
N ALA A 362 30.64 12.59 6.21
CA ALA A 362 30.86 11.16 6.06
C ALA A 362 29.68 10.39 6.64
N THR A 363 29.06 9.53 5.85
CA THR A 363 27.96 8.67 6.29
C THR A 363 28.41 7.23 6.24
N LEU A 364 28.34 6.56 7.39
CA LEU A 364 28.57 5.14 7.53
C LEU A 364 27.22 4.45 7.71
N SER A 365 26.89 3.55 6.77
CA SER A 365 25.78 2.62 6.91
C SER A 365 26.34 1.20 6.98
N VAL A 366 26.04 0.48 8.06
CA VAL A 366 26.45 -0.91 8.23
C VAL A 366 25.25 -1.77 8.58
N ASN A 367 25.04 -2.82 7.80
CA ASN A 367 24.05 -3.85 8.04
C ASN A 367 24.78 -5.16 8.37
N PHE A 368 24.35 -5.82 9.43
CA PHE A 368 24.83 -7.14 9.79
C PHE A 368 23.63 -8.09 9.74
N SER A 369 23.77 -9.21 9.04
CA SER A 369 22.76 -10.27 9.01
C SER A 369 23.40 -11.60 9.36
N THR A 370 22.64 -12.47 10.00
CA THR A 370 23.12 -13.79 10.45
C THR A 370 22.21 -14.89 9.91
N GLY A 371 22.77 -16.09 9.71
CA GLY A 371 22.00 -17.30 9.37
C GLY A 371 21.14 -17.84 10.54
N LYS A 372 20.56 -19.03 10.37
CA LYS A 372 19.83 -19.73 11.45
C LYS A 372 20.81 -20.25 12.51
N LEU A 373 20.69 -19.75 13.74
CA LEU A 373 21.44 -20.23 14.91
C LEU A 373 20.58 -21.26 15.69
N ASP A 374 21.11 -22.46 15.95
CA ASP A 374 20.51 -23.46 16.84
C ASP A 374 20.73 -23.03 18.31
N ALA A 375 19.68 -22.96 19.14
CA ALA A 375 19.76 -22.41 20.50
C ALA A 375 19.10 -23.28 21.58
N ALA A 376 19.67 -23.21 22.80
CA ALA A 376 19.13 -23.76 24.04
C ALA A 376 19.16 -22.68 25.13
N SER A 377 18.06 -22.54 25.88
CA SER A 377 17.91 -21.58 26.99
C SER A 377 18.40 -22.19 28.30
N ASP A 378 19.23 -21.44 29.06
CA ASP A 378 19.68 -21.80 30.42
C ASP A 378 19.56 -20.55 31.34
N PRO A 379 18.56 -20.47 32.23
CA PRO A 379 18.34 -19.32 33.10
C PRO A 379 19.57 -19.04 33.99
N GLY A 380 20.14 -17.84 33.88
CA GLY A 380 21.31 -17.40 34.66
C GLY A 380 22.64 -17.32 33.89
N LYS A 381 22.65 -17.64 32.59
CA LYS A 381 23.75 -17.38 31.65
C LYS A 381 23.33 -16.37 30.56
N LEU A 382 24.29 -15.82 29.81
CA LEU A 382 24.00 -15.06 28.59
C LEU A 382 23.19 -15.94 27.63
N ASN A 383 21.92 -15.60 27.43
CA ASN A 383 21.04 -16.32 26.51
C ASN A 383 21.58 -16.21 25.07
N SER A 384 21.72 -17.33 24.36
CA SER A 384 21.76 -17.33 22.91
C SER A 384 20.31 -17.40 22.40
N TYR A 385 19.84 -16.35 21.76
CA TYR A 385 18.51 -16.33 21.16
C TYR A 385 18.59 -16.95 19.77
N PRO A 386 17.66 -17.85 19.39
CA PRO A 386 17.52 -18.24 18.00
C PRO A 386 17.13 -17.01 17.18
N GLY A 387 17.82 -16.76 16.08
CA GLY A 387 17.41 -15.79 15.06
C GLY A 387 17.67 -14.31 15.38
N LEU A 388 18.93 -13.90 15.52
CA LEU A 388 19.30 -12.50 15.26
C LEU A 388 19.20 -12.27 13.74
N VAL A 389 18.06 -11.78 13.27
CA VAL A 389 17.77 -11.75 11.83
C VAL A 389 18.54 -10.63 11.14
N GLN A 390 18.69 -9.46 11.79
CA GLN A 390 19.38 -8.29 11.23
C GLN A 390 19.69 -7.25 12.33
N PHE A 391 20.87 -6.62 12.24
CA PHE A 391 21.22 -5.34 12.87
C PHE A 391 21.52 -4.33 11.75
N SER A 392 21.15 -3.07 11.94
CA SER A 392 21.53 -1.97 11.07
C SER A 392 21.96 -0.77 11.91
N LEU A 393 23.02 -0.11 11.47
CA LEU A 393 23.54 1.12 12.04
C LEU A 393 23.75 2.13 10.92
N ARG A 394 23.11 3.28 11.03
CA ARG A 394 23.41 4.47 10.23
C ARG A 394 23.92 5.57 11.15
N ALA A 395 25.13 6.00 10.90
CA ALA A 395 25.75 7.13 11.58
C ALA A 395 26.28 8.14 10.56
N THR A 396 26.08 9.42 10.86
CA THR A 396 26.59 10.52 10.04
C THR A 396 27.55 11.34 10.87
N LEU A 397 28.74 11.55 10.30
CA LEU A 397 29.75 12.45 10.77
C LEU A 397 29.68 13.71 9.92
N THR A 398 29.39 14.85 10.54
CA THR A 398 29.39 16.14 9.85
C THR A 398 30.39 17.05 10.54
N ASN A 399 31.25 17.68 9.77
CA ASN A 399 32.03 18.83 10.20
C ASN A 399 31.39 20.07 9.56
N PRO A 400 30.41 20.71 10.22
CA PRO A 400 29.89 21.97 9.74
C PRO A 400 30.99 22.99 9.95
N GLY A 401 31.66 23.43 8.88
CA GLY A 401 32.59 24.56 8.92
C GLY A 401 31.83 25.84 9.28
N LYS A 402 31.41 25.99 10.54
CA LYS A 402 30.74 27.18 11.07
C LYS A 402 31.83 28.11 11.60
N TYR A 403 32.08 29.17 10.84
CA TYR A 403 32.69 30.38 11.37
C TYR A 403 31.61 31.16 12.12
N ASP A 404 31.82 31.40 13.42
CA ASP A 404 30.96 32.28 14.21
C ASP A 404 31.56 33.70 14.23
N PRO A 405 31.00 34.65 13.46
CA PRO A 405 31.51 36.02 13.38
C PRO A 405 31.31 36.81 14.68
N SER A 406 30.44 36.35 15.59
CA SER A 406 30.20 37.02 16.88
C SER A 406 31.27 36.71 17.92
N THR A 407 31.94 35.55 17.80
CA THR A 407 33.00 35.11 18.71
C THR A 407 34.39 35.15 18.08
N GLY A 408 34.49 35.31 16.75
CA GLY A 408 35.77 35.33 16.03
C GLY A 408 36.52 34.00 16.07
N ALA A 409 35.87 32.92 16.50
CA ALA A 409 36.45 31.60 16.65
C ALA A 409 35.89 30.65 15.58
N PRO A 410 36.74 29.91 14.85
CA PRO A 410 36.25 28.82 14.03
C PRO A 410 35.79 27.67 14.94
N THR A 411 34.51 27.33 14.90
CA THR A 411 33.99 26.13 15.55
C THR A 411 34.12 24.96 14.58
N TYR A 412 35.06 24.05 14.85
CA TYR A 412 35.22 22.78 14.12
C TYR A 412 34.77 21.55 14.95
N PRO A 413 33.62 21.54 15.65
CA PRO A 413 33.20 20.31 16.32
C PRO A 413 32.86 19.27 15.24
N ILE A 414 33.63 18.18 15.23
CA ILE A 414 33.25 16.96 14.50
C ILE A 414 32.02 16.39 15.21
N ASN A 415 30.85 16.51 14.58
CA ASN A 415 29.61 15.99 15.12
C ASN A 415 29.40 14.56 14.61
N LEU A 416 29.75 13.56 15.43
CA LEU A 416 29.30 12.20 15.20
C LEU A 416 27.89 12.07 15.72
N THR A 417 26.97 11.72 14.83
CA THR A 417 25.58 11.66 15.20
C THR A 417 24.99 10.33 14.73
N LEU A 418 24.26 9.64 15.62
CA LEU A 418 23.55 8.40 15.32
C LEU A 418 22.22 8.75 14.64
N ASP A 419 22.05 8.41 13.37
CA ASP A 419 20.79 8.64 12.66
C ASP A 419 19.75 7.61 13.08
N GLU A 420 20.14 6.34 12.98
CA GLU A 420 19.29 5.21 13.34
C GLU A 420 20.16 3.99 13.67
N PHE A 421 19.82 3.31 14.76
CA PHE A 421 20.15 1.94 15.01
C PHE A 421 18.85 1.14 14.93
N SER A 422 18.86 -0.02 14.29
CA SER A 422 17.74 -0.95 14.34
C SER A 422 18.19 -2.41 14.46
N SER A 423 17.35 -3.23 15.07
CA SER A 423 17.57 -4.66 15.27
C SER A 423 16.25 -5.40 15.20
N THR A 424 16.25 -6.59 14.59
CA THR A 424 15.09 -7.50 14.57
C THR A 424 15.49 -8.90 15.02
N LEU A 425 14.76 -9.40 16.02
CA LEU A 425 14.92 -10.72 16.62
C LEU A 425 13.72 -11.60 16.26
N ALA A 426 13.95 -12.79 15.73
CA ALA A 426 12.90 -13.79 15.56
C ALA A 426 12.77 -14.62 16.83
N VAL A 427 11.91 -14.18 17.76
CA VAL A 427 11.77 -14.80 19.09
C VAL A 427 11.23 -16.24 18.99
N ALA A 428 10.40 -16.52 17.97
CA ALA A 428 9.93 -17.86 17.61
C ALA A 428 9.49 -17.89 16.13
N LYS A 429 9.04 -19.06 15.64
CA LYS A 429 8.45 -19.17 14.30
C LYS A 429 7.29 -18.18 14.15
N ASP A 430 7.35 -17.32 13.14
CA ASP A 430 6.36 -16.27 12.85
C ASP A 430 6.18 -15.23 13.98
N GLN A 431 7.14 -15.14 14.91
CA GLN A 431 7.19 -14.13 15.98
C GLN A 431 8.45 -13.27 15.90
N THR A 432 8.28 -11.96 15.79
CA THR A 432 9.39 -11.02 15.64
C THR A 432 9.32 -9.89 16.65
N LEU A 433 10.47 -9.50 17.17
CA LEU A 433 10.65 -8.33 18.03
C LEU A 433 11.69 -7.41 17.40
N SER A 434 11.26 -6.22 16.99
CA SER A 434 12.10 -5.21 16.37
C SER A 434 12.27 -4.01 17.28
N PHE A 435 13.45 -3.41 17.28
CA PHE A 435 13.78 -2.18 17.99
C PHE A 435 14.48 -1.22 17.05
N SER A 436 14.11 0.05 17.07
CA SER A 436 14.83 1.13 16.40
C SER A 436 15.05 2.28 17.37
N PHE A 437 16.23 2.89 17.39
CA PHE A 437 16.49 4.12 18.15
C PHE A 437 17.46 5.06 17.42
N GLY A 438 17.29 6.37 17.58
CA GLY A 438 18.12 7.36 16.90
C GLY A 438 17.37 8.66 16.62
N ARG A 439 18.01 9.63 15.95
CA ARG A 439 17.41 10.93 15.65
C ARG A 439 16.43 10.92 14.49
N SER A 440 16.38 9.85 13.69
CA SER A 440 15.57 9.78 12.47
C SER A 440 14.57 8.62 12.51
N VAL A 441 14.23 8.13 13.70
CA VAL A 441 13.29 7.02 13.85
C VAL A 441 11.87 7.52 13.62
N ARG A 442 11.30 7.03 12.51
CA ARG A 442 9.96 7.35 12.03
C ARG A 442 8.96 6.32 12.53
N SER A 443 7.75 6.76 12.85
CA SER A 443 6.66 5.88 13.28
C SER A 443 5.33 6.60 13.14
N LYS A 444 4.33 5.85 12.71
CA LYS A 444 2.96 6.31 12.56
C LYS A 444 2.00 5.29 13.15
N PHE A 445 1.00 5.75 13.91
CA PHE A 445 -0.04 4.90 14.46
C PHE A 445 -1.28 4.88 13.56
N THR A 446 -1.80 6.05 13.23
CA THR A 446 -2.92 6.28 12.29
C THR A 446 -2.72 7.65 11.63
N GLU A 447 -3.64 8.08 10.75
CA GLU A 447 -3.57 9.42 10.15
C GLU A 447 -3.84 10.54 11.18
N TYR A 448 -4.79 10.33 12.09
CA TYR A 448 -5.11 11.33 13.12
C TYR A 448 -4.42 11.09 14.45
N VAL A 449 -3.86 9.91 14.74
CA VAL A 449 -3.15 9.66 15.99
C VAL A 449 -1.70 9.35 15.69
N PHE A 450 -0.80 10.23 16.16
CA PHE A 450 0.65 10.12 16.14
C PHE A 450 1.31 9.74 14.79
N ASP A 451 2.03 10.70 14.23
CA ASP A 451 2.78 10.61 13.00
C ASP A 451 4.11 11.35 13.20
N ASN A 452 5.22 10.68 12.93
CA ASN A 452 6.56 11.23 13.05
C ASN A 452 7.40 11.03 11.77
N ASP A 453 6.75 10.88 10.61
CA ASP A 453 7.42 10.41 9.39
C ASP A 453 8.24 11.49 8.66
N TYR A 454 7.99 12.79 8.87
CA TYR A 454 8.62 13.84 8.06
C TYR A 454 9.84 14.51 8.72
N ASN A 455 9.70 15.13 9.89
CA ASN A 455 10.76 15.97 10.46
C ASN A 455 11.49 15.41 11.67
N SER A 456 11.23 14.15 12.04
CA SER A 456 11.69 13.53 13.28
C SER A 456 11.57 14.47 14.49
N ARG A 457 10.54 14.27 15.30
CA ARG A 457 10.29 14.90 16.61
C ARG A 457 11.43 14.68 17.64
N GLY A 458 12.64 14.36 17.20
CA GLY A 458 13.89 14.30 17.94
C GLY A 458 14.45 12.88 18.02
N HIS A 459 15.12 12.57 19.13
CA HIS A 459 15.64 11.22 19.35
C HIS A 459 14.48 10.32 19.77
N GLY A 460 14.22 9.27 18.99
CA GLY A 460 13.13 8.33 19.21
C GLY A 460 13.62 6.91 19.47
N PHE A 461 12.73 6.11 20.04
CA PHE A 461 12.80 4.67 20.25
C PHE A 461 11.46 4.08 19.83
N VAL A 462 11.49 3.07 18.96
CA VAL A 462 10.33 2.31 18.51
C VAL A 462 10.59 0.84 18.76
N ALA A 463 9.66 0.16 19.42
CA ALA A 463 9.69 -1.29 19.60
C ALA A 463 8.44 -1.91 18.99
N THR A 464 8.61 -2.90 18.12
CA THR A 464 7.50 -3.59 17.46
C THR A 464 7.56 -5.07 17.74
N PHE A 465 6.55 -5.62 18.40
CA PHE A 465 6.42 -7.03 18.71
C PHE A 465 5.26 -7.66 17.94
N LYS A 466 5.54 -8.76 17.23
CA LYS A 466 4.55 -9.60 16.56
C LYS A 466 4.49 -10.95 17.28
N PRO A 467 3.51 -11.19 18.15
CA PRO A 467 3.38 -12.46 18.90
C PRO A 467 2.87 -13.64 18.06
N GLY A 468 2.50 -13.44 16.79
CA GLY A 468 1.94 -14.49 15.92
C GLY A 468 0.50 -14.92 16.25
N LEU A 469 -0.09 -14.39 17.33
CA LEU A 469 -1.49 -14.63 17.71
C LEU A 469 -2.42 -13.60 17.05
N LEU A 470 -3.45 -14.04 16.33
CA LEU A 470 -4.47 -13.17 15.70
C LEU A 470 -3.88 -12.07 14.80
N GLY A 471 -2.73 -12.33 14.16
CA GLY A 471 -2.02 -11.32 13.36
C GLY A 471 -1.60 -10.08 14.16
N ALA A 472 -1.51 -10.18 15.49
CA ALA A 472 -1.30 -9.03 16.35
C ALA A 472 0.06 -8.37 16.11
N THR A 473 0.09 -7.04 16.24
CA THR A 473 1.29 -6.21 16.26
C THR A 473 1.16 -5.21 17.40
N LEU A 474 2.11 -5.24 18.33
CA LEU A 474 2.24 -4.29 19.44
C LEU A 474 3.40 -3.36 19.14
N THR A 475 3.13 -2.07 19.00
CA THR A 475 4.15 -1.04 18.76
C THR A 475 4.22 -0.10 19.95
N GLY A 476 5.39 0.03 20.59
CA GLY A 476 5.67 1.02 21.62
C GLY A 476 6.59 2.11 21.07
N VAL A 477 6.33 3.36 21.44
CA VAL A 477 7.15 4.51 21.05
C VAL A 477 7.55 5.32 22.27
N TYR A 478 8.76 5.86 22.27
CA TYR A 478 9.26 6.81 23.25
C TYR A 478 10.25 7.74 22.56
N GLY A 479 10.26 9.02 22.87
CA GLY A 479 11.28 9.92 22.35
C GLY A 479 11.26 11.27 23.02
N SER A 480 12.22 12.11 22.67
CA SER A 480 12.30 13.48 23.12
C SER A 480 12.68 14.44 22.00
N LYS A 481 12.07 15.62 22.04
CA LYS A 481 12.37 16.75 21.18
C LYS A 481 13.33 17.68 21.92
N GLY A 482 14.52 17.89 21.38
CA GLY A 482 15.41 18.96 21.82
C GLY A 482 15.14 20.21 21.00
N ALA A 483 14.84 21.35 21.62
CA ALA A 483 14.69 22.63 20.93
C ALA A 483 15.95 23.50 21.06
N ASN A 484 16.24 24.30 20.01
CA ASN A 484 17.18 25.43 20.06
C ASN A 484 16.75 26.51 21.09
N ASN A 485 15.50 26.47 21.56
CA ASN A 485 14.88 27.43 22.48
C ASN A 485 14.78 26.92 23.95
N GLY A 486 15.34 25.76 24.28
CA GLY A 486 15.32 25.22 25.66
C GLY A 486 14.07 24.44 26.07
N ASP A 487 13.09 24.24 25.16
CA ASP A 487 11.94 23.37 25.39
C ASP A 487 12.32 21.91 25.13
N PHE A 488 12.39 21.10 26.19
CA PHE A 488 12.60 19.66 26.13
C PHE A 488 11.26 18.94 26.33
N THR A 489 10.63 18.48 25.25
CA THR A 489 9.41 17.66 25.33
C THR A 489 9.76 16.18 25.19
N TYR A 490 8.99 15.30 25.82
CA TYR A 490 9.00 13.86 25.57
C TYR A 490 7.68 13.44 24.93
N PHE A 491 7.71 12.39 24.12
CA PHE A 491 6.51 11.66 23.71
C PHE A 491 6.65 10.18 24.08
N ARG A 492 5.53 9.54 24.41
CA ARG A 492 5.45 8.10 24.70
C ARG A 492 4.12 7.55 24.27
N GLY A 493 4.07 6.32 23.79
CA GLY A 493 2.83 5.74 23.33
C GLY A 493 2.89 4.26 23.03
N ALA A 494 1.73 3.66 22.83
CA ALA A 494 1.58 2.28 22.42
C ALA A 494 0.40 2.13 21.45
N ARG A 495 0.55 1.20 20.52
CA ARG A 495 -0.50 0.77 19.59
C ARG A 495 -0.58 -0.76 19.59
N LEU A 496 -1.80 -1.28 19.71
CA LEU A 496 -2.12 -2.68 19.45
C LEU A 496 -2.96 -2.75 18.17
N ALA A 497 -2.45 -3.43 17.15
CA ALA A 497 -3.19 -3.76 15.94
C ALA A 497 -3.42 -5.27 15.89
N LEU A 498 -4.64 -5.70 15.58
CA LEU A 498 -5.08 -7.08 15.47
C LEU A 498 -5.58 -7.35 14.05
N SER A 499 -5.36 -8.57 13.56
CA SER A 499 -5.89 -9.08 12.29
C SER A 499 -6.39 -10.52 12.47
N PRO A 500 -7.47 -10.73 13.25
CA PRO A 500 -7.92 -12.06 13.65
C PRO A 500 -8.50 -12.90 12.50
N ALA A 501 -8.86 -12.27 11.38
CA ALA A 501 -9.30 -12.93 10.16
C ALA A 501 -8.84 -12.13 8.92
N GLU A 502 -8.73 -12.80 7.78
CA GLU A 502 -8.41 -12.14 6.51
C GLU A 502 -9.41 -11.03 6.20
N GLY A 503 -8.91 -9.84 5.86
CA GLY A 503 -9.74 -8.69 5.56
C GLY A 503 -10.39 -8.00 6.76
N PHE A 504 -10.10 -8.40 8.01
CA PHE A 504 -10.56 -7.70 9.21
C PHE A 504 -9.40 -7.20 10.07
N THR A 505 -9.40 -5.91 10.41
CA THR A 505 -8.40 -5.30 11.29
C THR A 505 -9.07 -4.52 12.42
N LEU A 506 -8.42 -4.50 13.58
CA LEU A 506 -8.82 -3.68 14.73
C LEU A 506 -7.56 -3.08 15.38
N GLY A 507 -7.57 -1.77 15.61
CA GLY A 507 -6.46 -1.02 16.18
C GLY A 507 -6.90 -0.20 17.39
N GLY A 508 -6.03 -0.12 18.39
CA GLY A 508 -6.15 0.78 19.53
C GLY A 508 -4.82 1.47 19.78
N SER A 509 -4.86 2.79 19.96
CA SER A 509 -3.68 3.65 20.09
C SER A 509 -3.81 4.60 21.26
N PHE A 510 -2.68 4.82 21.93
CA PHE A 510 -2.52 5.79 23.02
C PHE A 510 -1.16 6.47 22.87
N VAL A 511 -1.13 7.80 22.90
CA VAL A 511 0.12 8.58 22.89
C VAL A 511 0.00 9.76 23.83
N GLN A 512 1.08 10.11 24.50
CA GLN A 512 1.18 11.26 25.38
C GLN A 512 2.45 12.06 25.09
N GLU A 513 2.35 13.38 25.11
CA GLU A 513 3.47 14.32 25.01
C GLU A 513 3.45 15.30 26.19
N GLY A 514 4.61 15.61 26.76
CA GLY A 514 4.73 16.56 27.88
C GLY A 514 6.15 17.13 28.01
N LEU A 515 6.36 18.03 28.97
CA LEU A 515 7.69 18.58 29.28
C LEU A 515 8.51 17.60 30.14
N ASP A 516 9.81 17.52 29.88
CA ASP A 516 10.77 16.82 30.75
C ASP A 516 11.06 17.68 32.00
N ALA A 517 10.69 17.17 33.18
CA ALA A 517 10.77 17.88 34.46
C ALA A 517 12.22 18.09 34.96
N ASN A 518 13.23 17.49 34.32
CA ASN A 518 14.60 17.45 34.84
C ASN A 518 15.54 18.59 34.40
N GLN A 519 15.07 19.61 33.66
CA GLN A 519 15.95 20.65 33.11
C GLN A 519 15.48 22.09 33.44
N GLY A 520 15.71 22.52 34.69
CA GLY A 520 16.22 23.86 35.03
C GLY A 520 15.44 25.15 34.72
N THR A 521 14.25 25.13 34.12
CA THR A 521 13.50 26.38 33.88
C THR A 521 12.88 26.90 35.19
N ILE A 522 13.16 28.16 35.50
CA ILE A 522 12.93 28.82 36.80
C ILE A 522 11.46 29.24 37.02
N THR A 523 10.48 28.51 36.48
CA THR A 523 9.05 28.81 36.69
C THR A 523 8.23 27.51 36.81
N PRO A 524 7.56 27.25 37.95
CA PRO A 524 7.09 25.91 38.33
C PRO A 524 5.73 25.50 37.73
N THR A 525 5.26 26.14 36.66
CA THR A 525 4.03 25.75 35.97
C THR A 525 4.37 24.84 34.80
N PHE A 526 4.34 23.53 35.05
CA PHE A 526 4.37 22.53 33.99
C PHE A 526 2.97 22.44 33.36
N PRO A 527 2.82 22.65 32.04
CA PRO A 527 1.57 22.36 31.37
C PRO A 527 1.24 20.87 31.51
N THR A 528 -0.06 20.56 31.61
CA THR A 528 -0.53 19.17 31.62
C THR A 528 -0.10 18.47 30.33
N PRO A 529 0.43 17.23 30.40
CA PRO A 529 0.75 16.48 29.19
C PRO A 529 -0.47 16.34 28.29
N THR A 530 -0.26 16.49 26.99
CA THR A 530 -1.27 16.21 25.96
C THR A 530 -1.35 14.71 25.74
N THR A 531 -2.56 14.16 25.74
CA THR A 531 -2.85 12.74 25.58
C THR A 531 -3.83 12.53 24.44
N VAL A 532 -3.50 11.62 23.53
CA VAL A 532 -4.29 11.27 22.36
C VAL A 532 -4.63 9.79 22.37
N TYR A 533 -5.90 9.49 22.15
CA TYR A 533 -6.44 8.14 22.02
C TYR A 533 -7.00 7.94 20.62
N GLY A 534 -6.87 6.73 20.08
CA GLY A 534 -7.44 6.35 18.80
C GLY A 534 -7.92 4.91 18.80
N VAL A 535 -9.02 4.65 18.11
CA VAL A 535 -9.48 3.31 17.76
C VAL A 535 -9.84 3.28 16.28
N ASP A 536 -9.41 2.24 15.59
CA ASP A 536 -9.67 2.06 14.16
C ASP A 536 -10.06 0.62 13.86
N ALA A 537 -10.90 0.43 12.85
CA ALA A 537 -11.29 -0.90 12.40
C ALA A 537 -11.50 -0.92 10.90
N SER A 538 -11.26 -2.06 10.27
CA SER A 538 -11.65 -2.32 8.89
C SER A 538 -12.18 -3.73 8.71
N VAL A 539 -13.12 -3.90 7.78
CA VAL A 539 -13.67 -5.20 7.40
C VAL A 539 -13.90 -5.24 5.89
N LYS A 540 -13.47 -6.34 5.25
CA LYS A 540 -13.70 -6.64 3.84
C LYS A 540 -14.67 -7.80 3.71
N LEU A 541 -15.86 -7.52 3.20
CA LEU A 541 -16.96 -8.47 2.97
C LEU A 541 -17.17 -8.67 1.47
N GLY A 542 -16.31 -9.49 0.86
CA GLY A 542 -16.31 -9.72 -0.59
C GLY A 542 -16.00 -8.43 -1.36
N PRO A 543 -16.93 -7.91 -2.20
CA PRO A 543 -16.73 -6.66 -2.93
C PRO A 543 -16.87 -5.40 -2.07
N VAL A 544 -17.32 -5.52 -0.81
CA VAL A 544 -17.56 -4.39 0.08
C VAL A 544 -16.41 -4.23 1.08
N GLY A 545 -15.75 -3.07 1.09
CA GLY A 545 -14.85 -2.63 2.14
C GLY A 545 -15.56 -1.65 3.08
N LEU A 546 -15.36 -1.79 4.39
CA LEU A 546 -15.75 -0.81 5.40
C LEU A 546 -14.53 -0.51 6.27
N ALA A 547 -14.33 0.75 6.61
CA ALA A 547 -13.32 1.13 7.60
C ALA A 547 -13.75 2.39 8.35
N GLY A 548 -13.21 2.58 9.54
CA GLY A 548 -13.43 3.80 10.30
C GLY A 548 -12.42 3.97 11.41
N GLU A 549 -12.36 5.19 11.92
CA GLU A 549 -11.47 5.62 12.98
C GLU A 549 -12.20 6.63 13.87
N TYR A 550 -12.02 6.52 15.17
CA TYR A 550 -12.37 7.53 16.16
C TYR A 550 -11.12 7.92 16.93
N PHE A 551 -10.98 9.21 17.22
CA PHE A 551 -9.86 9.74 17.97
C PHE A 551 -10.28 10.89 18.89
N ASN A 552 -9.51 11.10 19.95
CA ASN A 552 -9.74 12.14 20.94
C ASN A 552 -8.42 12.60 21.55
N SER A 553 -8.28 13.90 21.76
CA SER A 553 -7.18 14.55 22.46
C SER A 553 -7.70 15.42 23.60
N ASP A 554 -6.96 15.45 24.70
CA ASP A 554 -7.21 16.34 25.84
C ASP A 554 -6.61 17.75 25.68
N ALA A 555 -5.88 18.01 24.58
CA ALA A 555 -5.14 19.26 24.35
C ALA A 555 -6.04 20.49 24.22
N ALA A 556 -7.24 20.34 23.66
CA ALA A 556 -8.16 21.45 23.39
C ALA A 556 -9.62 20.99 23.32
N PRO A 557 -10.59 21.90 23.56
CA PRO A 557 -12.00 21.63 23.30
C PRO A 557 -12.22 21.21 21.85
N ASN A 558 -13.07 20.20 21.64
CA ASN A 558 -13.39 19.65 20.32
C ASN A 558 -12.16 19.12 19.54
N ALA A 559 -11.08 18.73 20.23
CA ALA A 559 -9.94 18.03 19.63
C ALA A 559 -10.23 16.52 19.49
N ASN A 560 -11.33 16.21 18.81
CA ASN A 560 -11.80 14.85 18.60
C ASN A 560 -12.49 14.73 17.25
N GLY A 561 -12.62 13.50 16.76
CA GLY A 561 -13.32 13.27 15.51
C GLY A 561 -13.49 11.80 15.21
N TYR A 562 -14.28 11.55 14.18
CA TYR A 562 -14.37 10.24 13.56
C TYR A 562 -14.63 10.36 12.08
N TYR A 563 -14.24 9.32 11.36
CA TYR A 563 -14.68 9.11 10.00
C TYR A 563 -14.93 7.64 9.74
N VAL A 564 -15.83 7.38 8.81
CA VAL A 564 -16.14 6.06 8.28
C VAL A 564 -16.12 6.13 6.77
N LYS A 565 -15.60 5.08 6.13
CA LYS A 565 -15.60 4.90 4.69
C LYS A 565 -16.17 3.55 4.32
N ALA A 566 -16.87 3.51 3.20
CA ALA A 566 -17.40 2.31 2.58
C ALA A 566 -17.02 2.33 1.10
N ASP A 567 -16.51 1.22 0.59
CA ASP A 567 -16.22 1.02 -0.83
C ASP A 567 -16.88 -0.26 -1.32
N VAL A 568 -17.39 -0.24 -2.54
CA VAL A 568 -18.10 -1.35 -3.17
C VAL A 568 -17.64 -1.48 -4.61
N ALA A 569 -17.09 -2.64 -4.98
CA ALA A 569 -16.66 -2.95 -6.35
C ALA A 569 -17.54 -4.06 -6.97
N LEU A 570 -18.41 -3.70 -7.92
CA LEU A 570 -19.31 -4.61 -8.64
C LEU A 570 -18.91 -4.68 -10.11
N GLY A 571 -17.96 -5.54 -10.44
CA GLY A 571 -17.46 -5.69 -11.80
C GLY A 571 -16.77 -4.41 -12.30
N SER A 572 -17.33 -3.76 -13.32
CA SER A 572 -16.81 -2.50 -13.86
C SER A 572 -17.31 -1.24 -13.12
N ILE A 573 -18.19 -1.40 -12.13
CA ILE A 573 -18.72 -0.30 -11.32
C ILE A 573 -18.03 -0.29 -9.96
N SER A 574 -17.53 0.87 -9.54
CA SER A 574 -17.03 1.09 -8.19
C SER A 574 -17.76 2.25 -7.55
N VAL A 575 -18.21 2.12 -6.30
CA VAL A 575 -18.79 3.22 -5.51
C VAL A 575 -18.02 3.31 -4.21
N ALA A 576 -17.64 4.52 -3.82
CA ALA A 576 -17.05 4.80 -2.52
C ALA A 576 -17.84 5.92 -1.83
N GLY A 577 -18.05 5.78 -0.54
CA GLY A 577 -18.73 6.74 0.31
C GLY A 577 -17.94 6.96 1.60
N ASN A 578 -18.09 8.14 2.19
CA ASN A 578 -17.56 8.44 3.50
C ASN A 578 -18.51 9.34 4.28
N TYR A 579 -18.40 9.29 5.60
CA TYR A 579 -18.96 10.28 6.51
C TYR A 579 -17.87 10.66 7.51
N ARG A 580 -17.75 11.94 7.82
CA ARG A 580 -16.79 12.47 8.78
C ARG A 580 -17.39 13.53 9.68
N ASN A 581 -16.88 13.59 10.90
CA ASN A 581 -17.08 14.70 11.83
C ASN A 581 -15.76 14.92 12.56
N ILE A 582 -15.02 15.95 12.15
CA ILE A 582 -13.70 16.29 12.64
C ILE A 582 -13.81 17.64 13.34
N GLY A 583 -13.62 17.66 14.66
CA GLY A 583 -13.81 18.84 15.47
C GLY A 583 -12.84 19.98 15.15
N ALA A 584 -13.22 21.20 15.49
CA ALA A 584 -12.44 22.41 15.23
C ALA A 584 -11.12 22.47 16.04
N GLY A 585 -11.01 21.71 17.13
CA GLY A 585 -9.80 21.63 17.95
C GLY A 585 -8.75 20.65 17.40
N VAL A 586 -9.05 19.94 16.31
CA VAL A 586 -8.14 18.97 15.69
C VAL A 586 -7.06 19.72 14.91
N THR A 587 -5.80 19.59 15.34
CA THR A 587 -4.61 20.15 14.68
C THR A 587 -3.48 19.14 14.74
N GLY A 588 -2.45 19.25 13.88
CA GLY A 588 -1.28 18.37 13.96
C GLY A 588 -0.58 18.40 15.33
N ALA A 589 -0.59 19.56 15.99
CA ALA A 589 -0.09 19.71 17.35
C ALA A 589 -0.94 18.94 18.38
N ASN A 590 -2.25 19.17 18.39
CA ASN A 590 -3.16 18.56 19.38
C ASN A 590 -3.32 17.05 19.19
N MET A 591 -3.15 16.57 17.97
CA MET A 591 -3.25 15.16 17.61
C MET A 591 -1.93 14.40 17.75
N LEU A 592 -0.84 15.10 18.08
CA LEU A 592 0.53 14.57 18.05
C LEU A 592 0.91 13.93 16.70
N SER A 593 0.11 14.19 15.66
CA SER A 593 0.29 13.77 14.28
C SER A 593 1.09 14.88 13.61
N GLY A 594 2.41 14.70 13.60
CA GLY A 594 3.39 15.69 13.23
C GLY A 594 3.34 16.03 11.75
N ASP A 595 2.47 16.96 11.41
CA ASP A 595 2.67 17.86 10.28
C ASP A 595 2.19 19.27 10.66
N ALA A 596 3.08 20.04 11.27
CA ALA A 596 2.89 21.49 11.46
C ALA A 596 3.79 22.31 10.53
N THR A 597 4.61 21.68 9.66
CA THR A 597 5.56 22.39 8.77
C THR A 597 5.88 21.69 7.42
N SER A 598 5.34 20.52 7.09
CA SER A 598 5.69 19.74 5.88
C SER A 598 4.46 19.44 5.00
N THR A 599 3.86 20.47 4.41
CA THR A 599 2.88 20.30 3.31
C THR A 599 3.52 20.23 1.92
N LEU A 600 4.85 20.07 1.80
CA LEU A 600 5.49 20.07 0.49
C LEU A 600 5.38 18.75 -0.30
N ASP A 601 5.05 17.62 0.31
CA ASP A 601 4.93 16.35 -0.45
C ASP A 601 3.46 15.90 -0.68
N GLN A 602 2.51 16.81 -0.44
CA GLN A 602 1.13 16.69 -0.93
C GLN A 602 0.80 17.83 -1.89
N GLY A 603 1.56 17.92 -2.99
CA GLY A 603 1.17 18.66 -4.19
C GLY A 603 1.11 20.18 -4.09
N GLY A 604 1.71 20.82 -3.06
CA GLY A 604 1.86 22.29 -3.03
C GLY A 604 0.59 23.10 -2.76
N TRP A 605 -0.45 22.50 -2.18
CA TRP A 605 -1.73 23.18 -1.89
C TRP A 605 -2.00 23.43 -0.39
N GLY A 606 -1.03 23.14 0.47
CA GLY A 606 -1.10 23.38 1.91
C GLY A 606 -1.34 24.85 2.24
N GLY A 607 -2.30 25.11 3.13
CA GLY A 607 -2.59 26.46 3.63
C GLY A 607 -2.14 26.62 5.08
N VAL A 608 -1.90 27.87 5.49
CA VAL A 608 -1.68 28.24 6.89
C VAL A 608 -2.95 28.83 7.49
N ASP A 609 -3.19 28.57 8.76
CA ASP A 609 -4.26 29.21 9.53
C ASP A 609 -3.89 30.67 9.87
N SER A 610 -4.82 31.38 10.54
CA SER A 610 -4.61 32.77 11.00
C SER A 610 -3.45 32.96 11.99
N SER A 611 -2.94 31.87 12.57
CA SER A 611 -1.80 31.86 13.50
C SER A 611 -0.50 31.43 12.83
N GLY A 612 -0.50 31.18 11.52
CA GLY A 612 0.66 30.76 10.75
C GLY A 612 0.96 29.27 10.86
N ASN A 613 0.08 28.46 11.46
CA ASN A 613 0.28 27.02 11.56
C ASN A 613 -0.10 26.34 10.25
N VAL A 614 0.72 25.40 9.78
CA VAL A 614 0.38 24.55 8.63
C VAL A 614 -0.76 23.61 8.99
N ILE A 615 -1.75 23.50 8.10
CA ILE A 615 -2.96 22.72 8.35
C ILE A 615 -2.78 21.28 7.83
N ASN A 616 -2.77 20.32 8.75
CA ASN A 616 -2.79 18.89 8.44
C ASN A 616 -4.14 18.49 7.82
N GLY A 617 -4.10 17.84 6.64
CA GLY A 617 -5.27 17.45 5.84
C GLY A 617 -5.60 15.96 5.84
N ALA A 618 -5.16 15.17 6.82
CA ALA A 618 -5.21 13.71 6.72
C ALA A 618 -6.35 13.05 7.52
N PRO A 619 -7.13 12.13 6.91
CA PRO A 619 -7.68 12.10 5.55
C PRO A 619 -8.68 13.21 5.24
N PHE A 620 -9.29 13.78 6.26
CA PHE A 620 -10.31 14.82 6.19
C PHE A 620 -9.88 16.03 7.04
N ARG A 621 -10.24 17.23 6.60
CA ARG A 621 -9.82 18.45 7.27
C ARG A 621 -10.49 18.59 8.64
N SER A 622 -9.80 19.19 9.60
CA SER A 622 -10.43 19.64 10.85
C SER A 622 -11.51 20.69 10.61
N ASN A 623 -12.33 20.93 11.64
CA ASN A 623 -13.42 21.91 11.58
C ASN A 623 -14.49 21.59 10.53
N ARG A 624 -14.74 20.30 10.27
CA ARG A 624 -15.64 19.81 9.21
C ARG A 624 -16.56 18.71 9.70
N GLN A 625 -17.81 18.78 9.28
CA GLN A 625 -18.75 17.66 9.36
C GLN A 625 -19.41 17.47 8.01
N GLY A 626 -19.39 16.26 7.46
CA GLY A 626 -19.85 16.06 6.10
C GLY A 626 -19.80 14.61 5.62
N PHE A 627 -20.16 14.44 4.36
CA PHE A 627 -20.08 13.17 3.66
C PHE A 627 -19.66 13.39 2.22
N GLY A 628 -19.07 12.36 1.63
CA GLY A 628 -18.70 12.35 0.23
C GLY A 628 -19.05 11.02 -0.41
N VAL A 629 -19.45 11.04 -1.66
CA VAL A 629 -19.70 9.86 -2.49
C VAL A 629 -19.00 10.04 -3.82
N SER A 630 -18.33 9.00 -4.28
CA SER A 630 -17.78 8.91 -5.63
C SER A 630 -18.18 7.59 -6.27
N ALA A 631 -18.36 7.62 -7.59
CA ALA A 631 -18.67 6.44 -8.37
C ALA A 631 -17.85 6.44 -9.66
N SER A 632 -17.50 5.25 -10.14
CA SER A 632 -16.94 5.05 -11.46
C SER A 632 -17.57 3.84 -12.13
N ALA A 633 -17.71 3.89 -13.46
CA ALA A 633 -18.27 2.81 -14.27
C ALA A 633 -17.49 2.68 -15.59
N GLY A 634 -16.93 1.49 -15.84
CA GLY A 634 -16.36 1.12 -17.13
C GLY A 634 -17.42 0.60 -18.10
N LEU A 635 -17.53 1.24 -19.25
CA LEU A 635 -18.46 0.95 -20.36
C LEU A 635 -17.65 0.71 -21.65
N GLY A 636 -16.90 -0.40 -21.68
CA GLY A 636 -15.98 -0.70 -22.79
C GLY A 636 -14.78 0.25 -22.80
N PRO A 637 -14.51 0.99 -23.90
CA PRO A 637 -13.40 1.95 -23.96
C PRO A 637 -13.68 3.26 -23.20
N ILE A 638 -14.90 3.45 -22.69
CA ILE A 638 -15.31 4.64 -21.95
C ILE A 638 -15.32 4.34 -20.45
N THR A 639 -14.71 5.19 -19.64
CA THR A 639 -14.86 5.20 -18.19
C THR A 639 -15.56 6.48 -17.75
N VAL A 640 -16.68 6.36 -17.04
CA VAL A 640 -17.40 7.50 -16.46
C VAL A 640 -17.12 7.55 -14.97
N LYS A 641 -16.84 8.73 -14.43
CA LYS A 641 -16.59 9.01 -13.02
C LYS A 641 -17.50 10.14 -12.58
N GLY A 642 -17.98 10.09 -11.33
CA GLY A 642 -18.77 11.14 -10.71
C GLY A 642 -18.47 11.25 -9.23
N TYR A 643 -18.64 12.43 -8.66
CA TYR A 643 -18.51 12.65 -7.23
C TYR A 643 -19.48 13.73 -6.75
N TYR A 644 -19.82 13.64 -5.46
CA TYR A 644 -20.55 14.63 -4.70
C TYR A 644 -19.99 14.64 -3.28
N ASP A 645 -19.60 15.82 -2.80
CA ASP A 645 -19.06 16.03 -1.46
C ASP A 645 -19.76 17.23 -0.82
N SER A 646 -20.17 17.08 0.43
CA SER A 646 -20.84 18.13 1.20
C SER A 646 -20.29 18.16 2.61
N SER A 647 -19.88 19.35 3.06
CA SER A 647 -19.38 19.58 4.41
C SER A 647 -19.90 20.89 5.00
N THR A 648 -20.11 20.88 6.31
CA THR A 648 -20.45 22.04 7.12
C THR A 648 -19.22 22.47 7.92
N ILE A 649 -19.00 23.78 7.98
CA ILE A 649 -17.98 24.40 8.82
C ILE A 649 -18.45 24.46 10.27
N LEU A 650 -17.67 23.94 11.22
CA LEU A 650 -18.08 23.86 12.63
C LEU A 650 -17.79 25.14 13.44
N ALA A 651 -16.80 25.93 13.03
CA ALA A 651 -16.35 27.16 13.65
C ALA A 651 -15.72 28.11 12.61
N ASN A 652 -15.68 29.41 12.89
CA ASN A 652 -15.07 30.38 11.97
C ASN A 652 -13.61 30.02 11.70
N GLU A 653 -13.20 30.03 10.43
CA GLU A 653 -11.83 29.76 10.01
C GLU A 653 -11.38 30.71 8.89
N THR A 654 -10.08 31.00 8.84
CA THR A 654 -9.46 31.70 7.70
C THR A 654 -8.15 31.03 7.36
N ILE A 655 -8.00 30.69 6.08
CA ILE A 655 -6.91 29.86 5.59
C ILE A 655 -6.32 30.50 4.35
N SER A 656 -5.01 30.65 4.32
CA SER A 656 -4.30 31.24 3.18
C SER A 656 -3.44 30.18 2.50
N ASN A 657 -3.60 30.03 1.18
CA ASN A 657 -2.71 29.20 0.35
C ASN A 657 -2.39 29.93 -0.97
N SER A 658 -1.75 29.23 -1.92
CA SER A 658 -1.37 29.76 -3.24
C SER A 658 -2.54 30.24 -4.11
N TYR A 659 -3.79 29.84 -3.83
CA TYR A 659 -4.99 30.34 -4.51
C TYR A 659 -5.62 31.57 -3.84
N GLY A 660 -5.15 31.95 -2.65
CA GLY A 660 -5.63 33.10 -1.89
C GLY A 660 -6.09 32.76 -0.47
N ALA A 661 -6.72 33.73 0.18
CA ALA A 661 -7.31 33.57 1.50
C ALA A 661 -8.78 33.11 1.40
N PHE A 662 -9.11 32.06 2.13
CA PHE A 662 -10.44 31.48 2.25
C PHE A 662 -10.95 31.71 3.66
N SER A 663 -11.99 32.53 3.80
CA SER A 663 -12.63 32.81 5.08
C SER A 663 -14.01 32.17 5.10
N TYR A 664 -14.26 31.34 6.11
CA TYR A 664 -15.52 30.67 6.33
C TYR A 664 -16.09 30.99 7.72
N SER A 665 -17.40 31.11 7.81
CA SER A 665 -18.15 31.27 9.05
C SER A 665 -18.69 29.94 9.54
N ALA A 666 -18.93 29.83 10.84
CA ALA A 666 -19.60 28.68 11.42
C ALA A 666 -20.96 28.45 10.75
N ASN A 667 -21.26 27.19 10.42
CA ASN A 667 -22.41 26.70 9.67
C ASN A 667 -22.39 26.96 8.15
N ASP A 668 -21.33 27.54 7.59
CA ASP A 668 -21.18 27.61 6.14
C ASP A 668 -21.22 26.20 5.53
N GLN A 669 -21.97 26.06 4.43
CA GLN A 669 -22.10 24.83 3.67
C GLN A 669 -21.17 24.87 2.47
N LEU A 670 -20.24 23.92 2.41
CA LEU A 670 -19.36 23.72 1.27
C LEU A 670 -19.83 22.48 0.49
N VAL A 671 -20.06 22.64 -0.81
CA VAL A 671 -20.52 21.56 -1.67
C VAL A 671 -19.65 21.50 -2.92
N ALA A 672 -19.12 20.32 -3.24
CA ALA A 672 -18.39 20.06 -4.48
C ALA A 672 -19.00 18.87 -5.21
N TYR A 673 -19.27 19.00 -6.50
CA TYR A 673 -19.74 17.87 -7.31
C TYR A 673 -19.23 17.97 -8.73
N GLY A 674 -19.14 16.84 -9.42
CA GLY A 674 -18.66 16.82 -10.77
C GLY A 674 -18.68 15.45 -11.40
N GLY A 675 -18.38 15.43 -12.70
CA GLY A 675 -18.27 14.22 -13.49
C GLY A 675 -17.13 14.32 -14.49
N GLN A 676 -16.61 13.16 -14.89
CA GLN A 676 -15.59 13.01 -15.92
C GLN A 676 -15.89 11.78 -16.76
N ALA A 677 -15.71 11.88 -18.08
CA ALA A 677 -15.77 10.76 -18.99
C ALA A 677 -14.44 10.66 -19.74
N ASP A 678 -13.83 9.48 -19.68
CA ASP A 678 -12.55 9.17 -20.31
C ASP A 678 -12.77 8.14 -21.43
N LEU A 679 -12.35 8.44 -22.65
CA LEU A 679 -12.36 7.53 -23.81
C LEU A 679 -10.92 7.25 -24.24
N ALA A 680 -10.50 5.99 -24.25
CA ALA A 680 -9.18 5.58 -24.72
C ALA A 680 -9.25 4.89 -26.10
N PHE A 681 -8.38 5.27 -27.04
CA PHE A 681 -8.29 4.67 -28.38
C PHE A 681 -6.93 4.94 -29.05
N SER A 682 -6.27 3.92 -29.60
CA SER A 682 -5.06 4.08 -30.44
C SER A 682 -3.95 4.94 -29.80
N GLY A 683 -3.66 4.69 -28.51
CA GLY A 683 -2.74 5.49 -27.70
C GLY A 683 -3.24 6.91 -27.34
N PHE A 684 -4.44 7.31 -27.77
CA PHE A 684 -5.09 8.54 -27.32
C PHE A 684 -5.99 8.31 -26.10
N ALA A 685 -6.08 9.34 -25.26
CA ALA A 685 -7.07 9.50 -24.21
C ALA A 685 -7.79 10.84 -24.41
N LEU A 686 -9.10 10.79 -24.63
CA LEU A 686 -9.99 11.95 -24.64
C LEU A 686 -10.79 11.97 -23.35
N SER A 687 -10.60 13.01 -22.54
CA SER A 687 -11.31 13.25 -21.30
C SER A 687 -12.20 14.49 -21.43
N GLY A 688 -13.45 14.40 -21.00
CA GLY A 688 -14.32 15.55 -20.77
C GLY A 688 -14.70 15.61 -19.29
N PHE A 689 -14.73 16.81 -18.70
CA PHE A 689 -15.06 16.98 -17.29
C PHE A 689 -15.91 18.22 -17.02
N TYR A 690 -16.68 18.16 -15.93
CA TYR A 690 -17.47 19.27 -15.38
C TYR A 690 -17.43 19.19 -13.86
N ARG A 691 -17.11 20.29 -13.20
CA ARG A 691 -16.89 20.39 -11.76
C ARG A 691 -17.50 21.68 -11.24
N ILE A 692 -18.15 21.62 -10.09
CA ILE A 692 -18.76 22.76 -9.43
C ILE A 692 -18.38 22.76 -7.96
N ALA A 693 -18.04 23.95 -7.48
CA ALA A 693 -17.78 24.30 -6.11
C ALA A 693 -18.79 25.36 -5.66
N GLN A 694 -19.43 25.15 -4.51
CA GLN A 694 -20.42 26.07 -3.95
C GLN A 694 -20.12 26.38 -2.48
N LEU A 695 -20.35 27.64 -2.12
CA LEU A 695 -20.40 28.15 -0.75
C LEU A 695 -21.82 28.63 -0.48
N ASN A 696 -22.50 28.04 0.51
CA ASN A 696 -23.89 28.37 0.87
C ASN A 696 -24.86 28.33 -0.33
N GLY A 697 -24.66 27.38 -1.24
CA GLY A 697 -25.45 27.22 -2.46
C GLY A 697 -25.09 28.15 -3.62
N ALA A 698 -24.22 29.15 -3.42
CA ALA A 698 -23.72 30.00 -4.48
C ALA A 698 -22.46 29.40 -5.13
N THR A 699 -22.43 29.31 -6.46
CA THR A 699 -21.24 28.87 -7.19
C THR A 699 -20.09 29.86 -6.96
N THR A 700 -18.93 29.31 -6.62
CA THR A 700 -17.69 30.06 -6.44
C THR A 700 -16.58 29.39 -7.25
N ARG A 701 -15.55 30.16 -7.59
CA ARG A 701 -14.38 29.70 -8.32
C ARG A 701 -13.66 28.57 -7.58
N TYR A 702 -13.46 28.74 -6.27
CA TYR A 702 -12.77 27.78 -5.43
C TYR A 702 -13.47 27.60 -4.09
N ILE A 703 -13.45 26.37 -3.56
CA ILE A 703 -13.64 26.08 -2.13
C ILE A 703 -12.56 25.13 -1.65
N LEU A 704 -12.20 25.24 -0.37
CA LEU A 704 -11.36 24.26 0.30
C LEU A 704 -12.24 23.13 0.81
N THR A 705 -12.16 21.97 0.18
CA THR A 705 -12.81 20.72 0.61
C THR A 705 -11.79 19.59 0.58
N GLU A 706 -12.24 18.34 0.61
CA GLU A 706 -11.42 17.22 1.09
C GLU A 706 -11.03 16.24 -0.03
N LYS A 707 -10.00 15.41 0.22
CA LYS A 707 -9.47 14.37 -0.68
C LYS A 707 -10.57 13.48 -1.30
N PRO A 708 -10.42 13.08 -2.58
CA PRO A 708 -9.33 12.17 -2.95
C PRO A 708 -8.38 12.58 -4.09
N VAL A 709 -8.29 13.84 -4.53
CA VAL A 709 -7.20 14.28 -5.43
C VAL A 709 -6.80 15.75 -5.23
N ASP A 710 -7.76 16.64 -4.94
CA ASP A 710 -7.50 18.07 -4.80
C ASP A 710 -7.97 18.59 -3.44
N ALA A 711 -7.11 19.32 -2.71
CA ALA A 711 -7.48 20.04 -1.48
C ALA A 711 -8.38 21.27 -1.76
N VAL A 712 -8.46 21.67 -3.04
CA VAL A 712 -9.18 22.84 -3.52
C VAL A 712 -10.02 22.41 -4.71
N TYR A 713 -11.34 22.48 -4.59
CA TYR A 713 -12.23 22.20 -5.71
C TYR A 713 -12.49 23.49 -6.47
N ALA A 714 -12.41 23.40 -7.79
CA ALA A 714 -12.69 24.50 -8.69
C ALA A 714 -14.00 24.30 -9.44
N SER A 715 -14.73 25.41 -9.66
CA SER A 715 -15.84 25.42 -10.62
C SER A 715 -15.28 25.60 -12.03
N GLU A 716 -15.24 24.52 -12.79
CA GLU A 716 -14.65 24.47 -14.13
C GLU A 716 -15.22 23.33 -14.99
N TYR A 717 -15.14 23.48 -16.30
CA TYR A 717 -15.42 22.38 -17.23
C TYR A 717 -14.49 22.44 -18.42
N GLY A 718 -14.25 21.32 -19.05
CA GLY A 718 -13.26 21.26 -20.10
C GLY A 718 -13.13 19.91 -20.77
N ALA A 719 -12.17 19.85 -21.68
CA ALA A 719 -11.76 18.63 -22.34
C ALA A 719 -10.25 18.57 -22.48
N LYS A 720 -9.71 17.36 -22.44
CA LYS A 720 -8.27 17.06 -22.62
C LYS A 720 -8.14 15.91 -23.61
N LEU A 721 -7.39 16.12 -24.68
CA LEU A 721 -6.93 15.07 -25.59
C LEU A 721 -5.44 14.86 -25.35
N ALA A 722 -5.02 13.64 -25.04
CA ALA A 722 -3.63 13.26 -24.87
C ALA A 722 -3.27 12.06 -25.74
N HIS A 723 -2.07 12.05 -26.33
CA HIS A 723 -1.47 10.91 -27.02
C HIS A 723 -0.25 10.45 -26.22
N ASP A 724 -0.23 9.18 -25.83
CA ASP A 724 0.88 8.54 -25.14
C ASP A 724 1.76 7.78 -26.14
N GLY A 725 2.94 8.33 -26.42
CA GLY A 725 3.89 7.75 -27.35
C GLY A 725 4.57 6.47 -26.84
N ALA A 726 4.46 6.17 -25.54
CA ALA A 726 4.96 4.92 -24.96
C ALA A 726 3.96 3.76 -25.10
N SER A 727 2.70 4.04 -25.44
CA SER A 727 1.69 3.00 -25.61
C SER A 727 2.03 2.07 -26.78
N LYS A 728 1.68 0.78 -26.64
CA LYS A 728 1.91 -0.23 -27.69
C LYS A 728 1.09 0.01 -28.95
N ASP A 729 -0.06 0.65 -28.80
CA ASP A 729 -0.99 1.03 -29.86
C ASP A 729 -0.89 2.52 -30.24
N ALA A 730 0.19 3.20 -29.84
CA ALA A 730 0.43 4.61 -30.18
C ALA A 730 0.43 4.80 -31.69
N LEU A 731 -0.40 5.74 -32.17
CA LEU A 731 -0.47 6.09 -33.60
C LEU A 731 0.87 6.62 -34.10
N VAL A 732 1.58 7.40 -33.27
CA VAL A 732 2.93 7.88 -33.53
C VAL A 732 3.84 7.50 -32.36
N PRO A 733 4.63 6.41 -32.46
CA PRO A 733 5.51 5.99 -31.38
C PRO A 733 6.44 7.12 -30.91
N LYS A 734 6.71 7.20 -29.61
CA LYS A 734 7.56 8.21 -28.95
C LYS A 734 7.07 9.67 -29.02
N LEU A 735 5.93 9.96 -29.65
CA LEU A 735 5.31 11.28 -29.59
C LEU A 735 4.39 11.36 -28.38
N ASN A 736 4.68 12.30 -27.47
CA ASN A 736 3.72 12.69 -26.43
C ASN A 736 3.12 14.03 -26.83
N LEU A 737 1.79 14.09 -26.89
CA LEU A 737 1.07 15.33 -27.23
C LEU A 737 -0.14 15.46 -26.33
N THR A 738 -0.40 16.64 -25.82
CA THR A 738 -1.59 16.97 -25.05
C THR A 738 -2.16 18.30 -25.54
N ALA A 739 -3.47 18.34 -25.73
CA ALA A 739 -4.25 19.54 -25.92
C ALA A 739 -5.36 19.57 -24.86
N ALA A 740 -5.48 20.66 -24.13
CA ALA A 740 -6.46 20.86 -23.09
C ALA A 740 -7.17 22.20 -23.27
N TYR A 741 -8.47 22.21 -23.00
CA TYR A 741 -9.32 23.39 -22.94
C TYR A 741 -10.09 23.35 -21.63
N THR A 742 -10.08 24.46 -20.89
CA THR A 742 -10.83 24.62 -19.65
C THR A 742 -11.52 25.98 -19.62
N GLN A 743 -12.79 25.99 -19.22
CA GLN A 743 -13.55 27.16 -18.83
C GLN A 743 -13.66 27.20 -17.31
N LYS A 744 -13.18 28.27 -16.70
CA LYS A 744 -13.16 28.46 -15.24
C LYS A 744 -14.17 29.52 -14.83
N TYR A 745 -14.83 29.28 -13.71
CA TYR A 745 -15.75 30.24 -13.10
C TYR A 745 -14.97 31.42 -12.52
N ASP A 746 -15.54 32.62 -12.64
CA ASP A 746 -15.01 33.83 -12.05
C ASP A 746 -16.03 34.45 -11.09
N ASN A 747 -15.58 34.73 -9.86
CA ASN A 747 -16.44 35.26 -8.80
C ASN A 747 -16.91 36.69 -9.09
N ALA A 748 -16.09 37.52 -9.74
CA ALA A 748 -16.42 38.90 -10.05
C ALA A 748 -17.47 39.00 -11.16
N THR A 749 -17.45 38.07 -12.13
CA THR A 749 -18.45 38.03 -13.21
C THR A 749 -19.64 37.13 -12.91
N SER A 750 -19.56 36.29 -11.87
CA SER A 750 -20.54 35.25 -11.55
C SER A 750 -20.83 34.30 -12.73
N GLY A 751 -19.79 33.93 -13.47
CA GLY A 751 -19.92 33.06 -14.65
C GLY A 751 -18.62 32.39 -15.09
N PHE A 752 -18.73 31.44 -16.04
CA PHE A 752 -17.58 30.78 -16.67
C PHE A 752 -16.99 31.67 -17.76
N THR A 753 -16.11 32.59 -17.34
CA THR A 753 -15.60 33.67 -18.19
C THR A 753 -14.09 33.69 -18.35
N THR A 754 -13.38 32.68 -17.83
CA THR A 754 -11.94 32.52 -18.01
C THR A 754 -11.67 31.27 -18.83
N GLN A 755 -11.17 31.47 -20.06
CA GLN A 755 -10.78 30.40 -20.98
C GLN A 755 -9.30 30.10 -20.81
N ASP A 756 -8.94 28.82 -20.79
CA ASP A 756 -7.59 28.33 -20.63
C ASP A 756 -7.35 27.24 -21.68
N ILE A 757 -6.37 27.45 -22.57
CA ILE A 757 -6.00 26.52 -23.64
C ILE A 757 -4.52 26.20 -23.51
N ALA A 758 -4.18 24.93 -23.31
CA ALA A 758 -2.81 24.46 -23.27
C ALA A 758 -2.59 23.33 -24.28
N VAL A 759 -1.60 23.50 -25.17
CA VAL A 759 -1.14 22.48 -26.12
C VAL A 759 0.34 22.28 -25.92
N TYR A 760 0.77 21.06 -25.61
CA TYR A 760 2.17 20.77 -25.36
C TYR A 760 2.53 19.34 -25.74
N GLY A 761 3.81 19.13 -26.05
CA GLY A 761 4.27 17.80 -26.44
C GLY A 761 5.78 17.71 -26.56
N SER A 762 6.25 16.48 -26.67
CA SER A 762 7.64 16.12 -26.92
C SER A 762 7.72 14.93 -27.85
N TYR A 763 8.82 14.82 -28.58
CA TYR A 763 9.06 13.71 -29.48
C TYR A 763 10.49 13.23 -29.34
N GLU A 764 10.72 11.93 -29.20
CA GLU A 764 12.07 11.37 -29.23
C GLU A 764 12.38 10.81 -30.62
N LEU A 765 13.27 11.49 -31.33
CA LEU A 765 13.70 11.17 -32.67
C LEU A 765 15.14 10.63 -32.66
N ALA A 766 15.34 9.42 -33.19
CA ALA A 766 16.67 8.86 -33.43
C ALA A 766 17.05 9.01 -34.91
N LEU A 767 18.14 9.71 -35.20
CA LEU A 767 18.74 9.93 -36.52
C LEU A 767 20.11 9.24 -36.56
N GLY A 768 20.11 7.91 -36.69
CA GLY A 768 21.33 7.11 -36.54
C GLY A 768 21.88 7.22 -35.11
N PRO A 769 23.16 7.63 -34.90
CA PRO A 769 23.74 7.79 -33.57
C PRO A 769 23.29 9.07 -32.85
N LEU A 770 22.66 10.02 -33.57
CA LEU A 770 22.13 11.26 -33.00
C LEU A 770 20.72 11.01 -32.45
N THR A 771 20.50 11.30 -31.18
CA THR A 771 19.16 11.36 -30.57
C THR A 771 18.75 12.81 -30.36
N LEU A 772 17.55 13.18 -30.80
CA LEU A 772 16.94 14.49 -30.60
C LEU A 772 15.65 14.33 -29.79
N LYS A 773 15.42 15.27 -28.87
CA LYS A 773 14.21 15.34 -28.03
C LYS A 773 13.60 16.75 -28.11
N PRO A 774 13.03 17.15 -29.26
CA PRO A 774 12.29 18.41 -29.35
C PRO A 774 11.06 18.40 -28.45
N MET A 775 10.72 19.59 -27.95
CA MET A 775 9.52 19.85 -27.19
C MET A 775 8.92 21.21 -27.52
N GLY A 776 7.62 21.35 -27.30
CA GLY A 776 6.89 22.59 -27.48
C GLY A 776 5.73 22.69 -26.51
N ARG A 777 5.37 23.92 -26.17
CA ARG A 777 4.21 24.28 -25.38
C ARG A 777 3.68 25.63 -25.84
N TYR A 778 2.37 25.69 -26.01
CA TYR A 778 1.58 26.89 -26.17
C TYR A 778 0.54 26.87 -25.06
N HIS A 779 0.43 27.95 -24.30
CA HIS A 779 -0.58 28.09 -23.26
C HIS A 779 -1.12 29.50 -23.29
N THR A 780 -2.44 29.65 -23.33
CA THR A 780 -3.10 30.94 -23.23
C THR A 780 -4.20 30.88 -22.20
N GLN A 781 -4.33 31.96 -21.43
CA GLN A 781 -5.48 32.21 -20.58
C GLN A 781 -6.05 33.57 -20.96
N ASP A 782 -7.33 33.57 -21.33
CA ASP A 782 -8.10 34.75 -21.70
C ASP A 782 -9.29 34.89 -20.75
N ALA A 783 -9.35 36.01 -20.03
CA ALA A 783 -10.39 36.30 -19.07
C ALA A 783 -11.27 37.47 -19.54
N ALA A 784 -12.56 37.45 -19.18
CA ALA A 784 -13.43 38.60 -19.44
C ALA A 784 -12.95 39.86 -18.70
N ALA A 785 -13.23 41.04 -19.24
CA ALA A 785 -12.72 42.33 -18.72
C ALA A 785 -13.02 42.63 -17.24
N ALA A 786 -14.05 42.00 -16.65
CA ALA A 786 -14.41 42.14 -15.23
C ALA A 786 -13.89 40.99 -14.34
N SER A 787 -13.14 40.04 -14.89
CA SER A 787 -12.51 38.92 -14.18
C SER A 787 -11.39 39.40 -13.25
N THR A 788 -11.02 38.61 -12.24
CA THR A 788 -9.82 38.87 -11.43
C THR A 788 -8.56 38.16 -11.97
N SER A 789 -8.69 37.37 -13.04
CA SER A 789 -7.56 36.67 -13.69
C SER A 789 -6.88 37.51 -14.75
N SER A 790 -5.55 37.43 -14.79
CA SER A 790 -4.75 38.04 -15.85
C SER A 790 -4.87 37.28 -17.17
N ASP A 791 -4.77 38.03 -18.26
CA ASP A 791 -4.63 37.48 -19.60
C ASP A 791 -3.15 37.25 -19.91
N TYR A 792 -2.80 36.05 -20.35
CA TYR A 792 -1.44 35.76 -20.77
C TYR A 792 -1.35 34.71 -21.87
N THR A 793 -0.25 34.73 -22.61
CA THR A 793 0.09 33.70 -23.59
C THR A 793 1.57 33.33 -23.47
N THR A 794 1.84 32.06 -23.19
CA THR A 794 3.16 31.45 -23.14
C THR A 794 3.43 30.63 -24.40
N VAL A 795 4.57 30.88 -25.02
CA VAL A 795 5.19 29.99 -26.01
C VAL A 795 6.51 29.50 -25.43
N LYS A 796 6.65 28.20 -25.26
CA LYS A 796 7.86 27.54 -24.78
C LYS A 796 8.27 26.44 -25.76
N TYR A 797 9.56 26.33 -26.00
CA TYR A 797 10.11 25.35 -26.93
C TYR A 797 11.53 24.99 -26.54
N GLY A 798 11.98 23.83 -27.00
CA GLY A 798 13.36 23.43 -26.80
C GLY A 798 13.69 22.10 -27.43
N VAL A 799 14.96 21.73 -27.34
CA VAL A 799 15.48 20.48 -27.84
C VAL A 799 16.67 20.05 -26.99
N ALA A 800 16.70 18.77 -26.62
CA ALA A 800 17.93 18.11 -26.21
C ALA A 800 18.46 17.24 -27.35
N ALA A 801 19.78 17.19 -27.49
CA ALA A 801 20.49 16.42 -28.47
C ALA A 801 21.61 15.64 -27.80
N SER A 802 21.80 14.39 -28.18
CA SER A 802 22.95 13.60 -27.75
C SER A 802 23.47 12.70 -28.87
N ILE A 803 24.77 12.54 -28.93
CA ILE A 803 25.44 11.64 -29.88
C ILE A 803 26.58 10.92 -29.16
N ALA A 804 26.57 9.59 -29.22
CA ALA A 804 27.70 8.77 -28.82
C ALA A 804 28.53 8.45 -30.07
N LEU A 805 29.86 8.63 -29.98
CA LEU A 805 30.78 8.39 -31.07
C LEU A 805 31.56 7.10 -30.81
N ASP A 806 31.59 6.22 -31.80
CA ASP A 806 32.38 4.99 -31.77
C ASP A 806 33.85 5.28 -32.13
N LEU A 807 34.53 5.99 -31.21
CA LEU A 807 35.92 6.42 -31.32
C LEU A 807 36.69 6.02 -30.05
N PRO A 808 38.05 6.00 -30.08
CA PRO A 808 38.85 5.84 -28.87
C PRO A 808 38.41 6.81 -27.76
N PHE A 809 38.39 6.35 -26.51
CA PHE A 809 37.88 7.05 -25.32
C PHE A 809 36.35 7.16 -25.22
N LYS A 810 35.60 6.56 -26.16
CA LYS A 810 34.13 6.56 -26.20
C LYS A 810 33.53 7.96 -25.99
N PRO A 811 33.89 8.96 -26.82
CA PRO A 811 33.41 10.31 -26.64
C PRO A 811 31.90 10.39 -26.93
N SER A 812 31.20 11.21 -26.16
CA SER A 812 29.81 11.59 -26.43
C SER A 812 29.65 13.10 -26.32
N LEU A 813 28.90 13.69 -27.23
CA LEU A 813 28.48 15.09 -27.15
C LEU A 813 27.01 15.16 -26.74
N SER A 814 26.69 16.13 -25.89
CA SER A 814 25.33 16.50 -25.53
C SER A 814 25.12 17.99 -25.75
N GLY A 815 23.92 18.38 -26.16
CA GLY A 815 23.52 19.78 -26.27
C GLY A 815 22.07 19.93 -25.88
N GLU A 816 21.72 21.06 -25.28
CA GLU A 816 20.34 21.42 -25.01
C GLU A 816 20.11 22.90 -25.20
N TYR A 817 18.89 23.26 -25.63
CA TYR A 817 18.41 24.62 -25.70
C TYR A 817 16.93 24.63 -25.34
N TYR A 818 16.54 25.47 -24.39
CA TYR A 818 15.15 25.68 -23.99
C TYR A 818 14.90 27.18 -23.88
N ALA A 819 13.73 27.63 -24.32
CA ALA A 819 13.34 29.01 -24.20
C ALA A 819 11.83 29.15 -24.01
N ARG A 820 11.43 30.24 -23.37
CA ARG A 820 10.03 30.67 -23.33
C ARG A 820 9.88 32.17 -23.53
N SER A 821 8.70 32.55 -23.96
CA SER A 821 8.18 33.91 -23.89
C SER A 821 6.75 33.86 -23.37
N THR A 822 6.46 34.61 -22.30
CA THR A 822 5.13 34.78 -21.74
C THR A 822 4.72 36.23 -21.87
N GLN A 823 3.72 36.51 -22.70
CA GLN A 823 3.12 37.82 -22.87
C GLN A 823 1.97 37.98 -21.88
N VAL A 824 2.01 38.99 -21.01
CA VAL A 824 0.92 39.35 -20.09
C VAL A 824 0.26 40.63 -20.60
N THR A 825 -0.97 40.53 -21.07
CA THR A 825 -1.67 41.62 -21.77
C THR A 825 -2.64 42.40 -20.88
N SER A 826 -3.24 41.75 -19.88
CA SER A 826 -4.18 42.38 -18.96
C SER A 826 -3.86 41.99 -17.52
N ALA A 827 -3.84 42.98 -16.65
CA ALA A 827 -3.67 42.84 -15.21
C ALA A 827 -5.01 43.08 -14.52
N ASN A 828 -5.96 42.13 -14.61
CA ASN A 828 -7.34 42.39 -14.18
C ASN A 828 -7.54 42.45 -12.64
N SER A 829 -6.46 42.61 -11.87
CA SER A 829 -6.46 42.84 -10.42
C SER A 829 -5.82 44.18 -10.01
N GLY A 830 -5.58 45.10 -10.95
CA GLY A 830 -5.21 46.49 -10.66
C GLY A 830 -3.77 46.73 -10.17
N SER A 831 -2.95 45.68 -10.03
CA SER A 831 -1.56 45.79 -9.53
C SER A 831 -0.52 44.95 -10.29
N SER A 832 -0.88 44.22 -11.34
CA SER A 832 0.10 43.42 -12.11
C SER A 832 0.71 44.26 -13.24
N ALA A 833 2.03 44.25 -13.39
CA ALA A 833 2.68 44.85 -14.55
C ALA A 833 2.42 43.97 -15.79
N THR A 834 2.06 44.61 -16.90
CA THR A 834 1.93 43.97 -18.21
C THR A 834 3.27 44.00 -18.95
N GLY A 835 3.45 43.13 -19.94
CA GLY A 835 4.69 43.03 -20.72
C GLY A 835 5.09 41.59 -21.00
N THR A 836 6.40 41.35 -21.15
CA THR A 836 6.93 40.04 -21.53
C THR A 836 7.89 39.49 -20.47
N ILE A 837 7.65 38.24 -20.06
CA ILE A 837 8.62 37.43 -19.34
C ILE A 837 9.35 36.57 -20.37
N SER A 838 10.68 36.56 -20.36
CA SER A 838 11.48 35.71 -21.25
C SER A 838 12.53 34.97 -20.44
N GLU A 839 12.69 33.68 -20.73
CA GLU A 839 13.78 32.86 -20.19
C GLU A 839 14.40 32.04 -21.33
N SER A 840 15.71 31.81 -21.26
CA SER A 840 16.41 30.88 -22.13
C SER A 840 17.51 30.16 -21.37
N LYS A 841 17.70 28.88 -21.69
CA LYS A 841 18.76 28.02 -21.17
C LYS A 841 19.42 27.31 -22.33
N TYR A 842 20.75 27.21 -22.32
CA TYR A 842 21.46 26.26 -23.16
C TYR A 842 22.56 25.58 -22.37
N ALA A 843 22.90 24.36 -22.78
CA ALA A 843 24.11 23.69 -22.32
C ALA A 843 24.72 22.85 -23.44
N VAL A 844 26.04 22.77 -23.45
CA VAL A 844 26.81 21.89 -24.34
C VAL A 844 27.81 21.09 -23.50
N GLY A 845 27.94 19.81 -23.79
CA GLY A 845 28.75 18.87 -23.01
C GLY A 845 29.58 17.97 -23.91
N LEU A 846 30.83 17.75 -23.50
CA LEU A 846 31.70 16.71 -24.04
C LEU A 846 32.06 15.76 -22.91
N LYS A 847 31.76 14.48 -23.10
CA LYS A 847 32.15 13.42 -22.19
C LYS A 847 33.07 12.42 -22.88
N LEU A 848 34.17 12.05 -22.25
CA LEU A 848 35.00 10.92 -22.63
C LEU A 848 34.64 9.76 -21.69
N GLY A 849 33.93 8.74 -22.21
CA GLY A 849 33.43 7.61 -21.42
C GLY A 849 34.52 6.68 -20.88
N GLU A 850 35.72 6.72 -21.48
CA GLU A 850 36.92 6.05 -21.01
C GLU A 850 38.08 7.05 -21.05
N PHE A 851 38.57 7.50 -19.89
CA PHE A 851 39.62 8.52 -19.78
C PHE A 851 40.71 8.06 -18.81
N LEU A 852 41.98 8.09 -19.23
CA LEU A 852 43.17 7.60 -18.51
C LEU A 852 43.22 6.08 -18.25
N PHE A 853 42.15 5.48 -17.75
CA PHE A 853 42.07 4.05 -17.44
C PHE A 853 40.62 3.54 -17.45
N LYS A 854 40.46 2.21 -17.40
CA LYS A 854 39.15 1.55 -17.42
C LYS A 854 38.25 2.07 -16.29
N ASN A 855 36.96 2.28 -16.59
CA ASN A 855 35.94 2.79 -15.67
C ASN A 855 36.18 4.21 -15.15
N SER A 856 37.09 4.96 -15.78
CA SER A 856 37.23 6.37 -15.54
C SER A 856 36.63 7.18 -16.69
N SER A 857 35.91 8.25 -16.38
CA SER A 857 35.33 9.14 -17.38
C SER A 857 35.51 10.60 -16.98
N VAL A 858 35.60 11.49 -17.97
CA VAL A 858 35.65 12.94 -17.75
C VAL A 858 34.59 13.62 -18.58
N GLU A 859 33.91 14.61 -18.01
CA GLU A 859 32.88 15.41 -18.65
C GLU A 859 33.14 16.89 -18.40
N ALA A 860 33.05 17.70 -19.45
CA ALA A 860 33.05 19.15 -19.37
C ALA A 860 31.76 19.67 -20.00
N LYS A 861 30.99 20.46 -19.25
CA LYS A 861 29.78 21.14 -19.71
C LYS A 861 29.94 22.63 -19.59
N TYR A 862 29.43 23.37 -20.56
CA TYR A 862 29.24 24.81 -20.50
C TYR A 862 27.76 25.10 -20.62
N ALA A 863 27.21 25.89 -19.70
CA ALA A 863 25.79 26.19 -19.66
C ALA A 863 25.54 27.67 -19.38
N SER A 864 24.40 28.17 -19.84
CA SER A 864 23.93 29.51 -19.56
C SER A 864 22.42 29.50 -19.39
N TYR A 865 21.93 30.23 -18.41
CA TYR A 865 20.54 30.60 -18.21
C TYR A 865 20.45 32.13 -18.23
N THR A 866 19.49 32.69 -18.95
CA THR A 866 19.23 34.13 -19.04
C THR A 866 17.74 34.37 -18.89
N GLY A 867 17.35 35.41 -18.14
CA GLY A 867 15.95 35.78 -17.99
C GLY A 867 15.74 37.29 -17.88
N SER A 868 14.54 37.74 -18.25
CA SER A 868 14.09 39.12 -18.15
C SER A 868 12.60 39.20 -17.82
N GLY A 869 12.18 40.24 -17.10
CA GLY A 869 10.79 40.37 -16.65
C GLY A 869 10.46 39.44 -15.48
N LEU A 870 11.47 39.00 -14.72
CA LEU A 870 11.38 37.98 -13.68
C LEU A 870 10.82 38.59 -12.38
N ASN A 871 9.93 37.84 -11.71
CA ASN A 871 9.35 38.25 -10.42
C ASN A 871 10.27 37.97 -9.22
N ALA A 872 11.31 37.16 -9.41
CA ALA A 872 12.32 36.84 -8.41
C ALA A 872 13.70 37.23 -8.97
N PRO A 873 14.67 37.59 -8.10
CA PRO A 873 16.06 37.78 -8.50
C PRO A 873 16.59 36.54 -9.23
N ILE A 874 17.54 36.71 -10.15
CA ILE A 874 18.07 35.55 -10.90
C ILE A 874 18.81 34.53 -10.01
N LEU A 875 19.18 34.97 -8.81
CA LEU A 875 19.78 34.18 -7.75
C LEU A 875 18.79 33.17 -7.13
N LEU A 876 17.48 33.39 -7.28
CA LEU A 876 16.38 32.59 -6.71
C LEU A 876 15.48 31.98 -7.80
N GLY A 877 14.96 30.79 -7.53
CA GLY A 877 14.31 29.96 -8.53
C GLY A 877 13.78 28.69 -7.87
N VAL A 878 12.78 28.10 -8.53
CA VAL A 878 12.16 26.85 -8.09
C VAL A 878 12.86 25.66 -8.77
N ALA A 879 12.22 24.50 -8.80
CA ALA A 879 12.71 23.32 -9.52
C ALA A 879 12.98 23.57 -11.02
N ASP A 880 14.02 22.92 -11.57
CA ASP A 880 14.33 22.91 -13.00
C ASP A 880 13.16 22.34 -13.82
N ALA A 881 12.43 23.24 -14.47
CA ALA A 881 11.33 22.90 -15.36
C ALA A 881 11.71 23.09 -16.84
N ALA A 882 12.99 23.26 -17.20
CA ALA A 882 13.38 23.64 -18.56
C ALA A 882 12.91 22.65 -19.62
N SER A 883 13.07 21.35 -19.35
CA SER A 883 12.62 20.25 -20.22
C SER A 883 11.15 19.84 -20.01
N SER A 884 10.45 20.44 -19.02
CA SER A 884 9.06 20.14 -18.73
C SER A 884 8.12 20.72 -19.78
N THR A 885 7.30 19.87 -20.39
CA THR A 885 6.21 20.26 -21.30
C THR A 885 4.95 20.71 -20.55
N THR A 886 4.82 20.38 -19.27
CA THR A 886 3.63 20.70 -18.47
C THR A 886 3.74 22.05 -17.76
N SER A 887 4.95 22.60 -17.65
CA SER A 887 5.22 23.87 -16.97
C SER A 887 5.49 25.00 -17.97
N ASP A 888 4.92 26.18 -17.70
CA ASP A 888 5.09 27.39 -18.50
C ASP A 888 6.45 28.08 -18.29
N TYR A 889 7.26 27.65 -17.31
CA TYR A 889 8.51 28.30 -16.92
C TYR A 889 9.74 27.40 -17.07
N LEU A 890 10.93 27.99 -17.00
CA LEU A 890 12.21 27.28 -16.83
C LEU A 890 12.57 27.23 -15.34
N TYR A 891 12.79 28.39 -14.71
CA TYR A 891 13.11 28.49 -13.26
C TYR A 891 12.27 29.53 -12.52
N ASN A 892 11.65 30.48 -13.22
CA ASN A 892 10.76 31.48 -12.61
C ASN A 892 9.28 31.13 -12.79
N ASN A 893 8.59 30.71 -11.72
CA ASN A 893 7.21 30.22 -11.79
C ASN A 893 6.14 31.28 -12.13
N ALA A 894 6.50 32.56 -12.30
CA ALA A 894 5.56 33.59 -12.69
C ALA A 894 5.10 33.44 -14.15
N VAL A 895 3.79 33.60 -14.36
CA VAL A 895 3.13 33.58 -15.67
C VAL A 895 2.09 34.69 -15.86
N SER A 896 1.54 35.22 -14.77
CA SER A 896 0.40 36.15 -14.77
C SER A 896 0.75 37.60 -14.40
N SER A 897 2.02 37.88 -14.13
CA SER A 897 2.53 39.22 -13.82
C SER A 897 4.00 39.33 -14.18
N VAL A 898 4.39 40.49 -14.72
CA VAL A 898 5.78 40.78 -15.11
C VAL A 898 6.51 41.44 -13.95
N GLY A 899 7.76 41.04 -13.73
CA GLY A 899 8.63 41.58 -12.69
C GLY A 899 9.68 42.52 -13.26
N SER A 900 10.48 43.09 -12.37
CA SER A 900 11.56 44.02 -12.73
C SER A 900 12.93 43.37 -12.83
N ASN A 901 13.07 42.09 -12.51
CA ASN A 901 14.38 41.43 -12.46
C ASN A 901 14.80 40.89 -13.83
N GLN A 902 16.11 40.91 -14.08
CA GLN A 902 16.75 40.39 -15.27
C GLN A 902 18.19 39.96 -14.97
N GLY A 903 18.75 39.10 -15.80
CA GLY A 903 20.12 38.64 -15.59
C GLY A 903 20.53 37.42 -16.40
N SER A 904 21.71 36.90 -16.08
CA SER A 904 22.17 35.58 -16.52
C SER A 904 22.96 34.83 -15.44
N VAL A 905 22.98 33.51 -15.52
CA VAL A 905 23.89 32.59 -14.81
C VAL A 905 24.61 31.80 -15.89
N THR A 906 25.94 31.81 -15.94
CA THR A 906 26.71 31.20 -17.04
C THR A 906 27.99 30.60 -16.51
N GLY A 907 28.28 29.35 -16.83
CA GLY A 907 29.44 28.69 -16.24
C GLY A 907 29.83 27.36 -16.85
N TRP A 908 30.95 26.85 -16.34
CA TRP A 908 31.49 25.55 -16.63
C TRP A 908 31.24 24.57 -15.49
N TYR A 909 30.98 23.32 -15.85
CA TYR A 909 30.92 22.19 -14.95
C TYR A 909 31.83 21.08 -15.44
N PHE A 910 32.75 20.66 -14.59
CA PHE A 910 33.71 19.62 -14.86
C PHE A 910 33.47 18.46 -13.90
N THR A 911 33.40 17.25 -14.44
CA THR A 911 33.26 16.04 -13.65
C THR A 911 34.30 15.02 -14.09
N TRP A 912 35.01 14.45 -13.13
CA TRP A 912 35.85 13.27 -13.35
C TRP A 912 35.36 12.16 -12.43
N THR A 913 35.07 10.99 -12.99
CA THR A 913 34.64 9.83 -12.23
C THR A 913 35.60 8.67 -12.42
N TYR A 914 35.75 7.86 -11.39
CA TYR A 914 36.42 6.57 -11.41
C TYR A 914 35.68 5.61 -10.49
N TRP A 915 34.92 4.68 -11.07
CA TRP A 915 33.91 3.91 -10.32
C TRP A 915 32.98 4.84 -9.51
N ASP A 916 32.94 4.68 -8.18
CA ASP A 916 32.13 5.48 -7.26
C ASP A 916 32.85 6.75 -6.76
N LEU A 917 34.10 6.98 -7.16
CA LEU A 917 34.85 8.21 -6.86
C LEU A 917 34.48 9.29 -7.88
N THR A 918 34.02 10.44 -7.40
CA THR A 918 33.62 11.58 -8.21
C THR A 918 34.33 12.84 -7.74
N PHE A 919 34.97 13.53 -8.68
CA PHE A 919 35.45 14.90 -8.52
C PHE A 919 34.58 15.79 -9.40
N ALA A 920 33.99 16.82 -8.80
CA ALA A 920 33.18 17.80 -9.49
C ALA A 920 33.74 19.20 -9.19
N TYR A 921 33.90 20.01 -10.23
CA TYR A 921 34.28 21.42 -10.14
C TYR A 921 33.32 22.24 -10.97
N VAL A 922 32.95 23.40 -10.46
CA VAL A 922 32.06 24.32 -11.16
C VAL A 922 32.53 25.73 -10.96
N GLU A 923 32.37 26.54 -11.99
CA GLU A 923 32.71 27.95 -12.01
C GLU A 923 31.65 28.67 -12.84
N ALA A 924 31.00 29.68 -12.27
CA ALA A 924 29.93 30.40 -12.94
C ALA A 924 29.96 31.89 -12.60
N ASP A 925 29.61 32.69 -13.61
CA ASP A 925 29.32 34.11 -13.48
C ASP A 925 27.81 34.32 -13.43
N VAL A 926 27.39 35.17 -12.50
CA VAL A 926 26.01 35.64 -12.38
C VAL A 926 25.97 37.14 -12.62
N ASN A 927 25.10 37.55 -13.52
CA ASN A 927 24.68 38.93 -13.68
C ASN A 927 23.25 39.06 -13.15
N ASN A 928 23.06 39.80 -12.07
CA ASN A 928 21.75 40.06 -11.47
C ASN A 928 21.46 41.56 -11.53
N ASN A 929 20.57 41.98 -12.44
CA ASN A 929 20.24 43.40 -12.64
C ASN A 929 21.48 44.31 -12.87
N GLY A 930 22.54 43.79 -13.50
CA GLY A 930 23.79 44.52 -13.73
C GLY A 930 24.89 44.26 -12.69
N ASN A 931 24.55 43.64 -11.56
CA ASN A 931 25.54 43.23 -10.55
C ASN A 931 26.22 41.93 -10.98
N GLN A 932 27.53 41.97 -11.15
CA GLN A 932 28.33 40.80 -11.54
C GLN A 932 28.92 40.10 -10.31
N THR A 933 28.57 38.83 -10.14
CA THR A 933 29.07 37.95 -9.07
C THR A 933 29.69 36.72 -9.70
N HIS A 934 30.87 36.32 -9.22
CA HIS A 934 31.58 35.15 -9.67
C HIS A 934 31.59 34.10 -8.57
N GLY A 935 31.25 32.85 -8.89
CA GLY A 935 31.18 31.75 -7.93
C GLY A 935 31.90 30.51 -8.44
N GLN A 936 32.53 29.78 -7.53
CA GLN A 936 33.10 28.47 -7.80
C GLN A 936 32.79 27.48 -6.68
N ALA A 937 32.60 26.22 -7.05
CA ALA A 937 32.44 25.14 -6.10
C ALA A 937 33.27 23.91 -6.50
N PHE A 938 33.68 23.16 -5.50
CA PHE A 938 34.41 21.91 -5.67
C PHE A 938 33.81 20.85 -4.76
N LYS A 939 33.66 19.62 -5.26
CA LYS A 939 33.11 18.49 -4.52
C LYS A 939 33.90 17.22 -4.86
N ILE A 940 34.37 16.53 -3.82
CA ILE A 940 34.86 15.15 -3.92
C ILE A 940 33.85 14.27 -3.21
N SER A 941 33.44 13.18 -3.85
CA SER A 941 32.64 12.16 -3.18
C SER A 941 33.13 10.76 -3.54
N TYR A 942 33.05 9.86 -2.57
CA TYR A 942 33.39 8.46 -2.76
C TYR A 942 32.47 7.58 -1.93
N THR A 943 31.89 6.56 -2.56
CA THR A 943 31.07 5.57 -1.86
C THR A 943 31.71 4.20 -2.00
N VAL A 944 32.14 3.60 -0.89
CA VAL A 944 32.51 2.18 -0.85
C VAL A 944 31.30 1.39 -0.44
N LYS A 945 30.90 0.39 -1.24
CA LYS A 945 29.97 -0.66 -0.82
C LYS A 945 30.77 -1.91 -0.47
N PHE A 946 30.54 -2.47 0.71
CA PHE A 946 31.23 -3.68 1.19
C PHE A 946 30.24 -4.74 1.61
#